data_AF-A0A1W5D7L1-F1
#
_entry.id   AF-A0A1W5D7L1-F1
#
_cell.length_a   1.000
_cell.length_b   1.000
_cell.length_c   1.000
_cell.angle_alpha   90.00
_cell.angle_beta   90.00
_cell.angle_gamma   90.00
#
_symmetry.space_group_name_H-M   'P 1'
#
loop_
_entity.id
_entity.type
_entity.pdbx_description
1 polymer ?
#
loop_
_entity_poly.entity_id
_entity_poly.type
_entity_poly.pdbx_seq_one_letter_code
_entity_poly.pdbx_strand_id
1 'polypeptide(L)'
;MLSPLSFAAFAAATGSLVTRVKAASSSASSCSTALTPTNSVKPTIASGYHMALVATGLTKPRSIQFDGSGNLLVVQQGEGIVALDFQDDGGTCLSVKSSTNVVEDAALNHGIFLDGNTLYASSSDTAWSWTYDPSRKSVSAMNKTIVTGMNTDDHTTRTLLVLNGTLVVTRGSTSNVDLDTEIVSSGRSQIKSFDLGRVTEEGYDFDTEGVLVGWGLRNDVGIAAHPATGGLYSVENSVDQLIRDGEDIHENNPGEELNYLGTVSAPSGRNYGYPYCFAAWNVSEIPNSKLTVGQQFAMGTPNSTINDTYCAEQEPPRLTFQAHMAPLDILFNNSGTEAWVSFHGSWDRTSPSGYKLNQHIATYLTNDSDLCSFTLVCYQTHAAVHTPRSSVWRQRFNEIFDIIPGRQSHELKMQYQHRRRVLRKGAHFVLGRASEERSCLEVIRDLIIESFANTASSSPTSSHSNNLHQLYEFIRNTDLLERLCPAQVRKYGVCQGTAEPLLQVIQLMCTHWSLDLSLGYETYNFDISQQMVYQHPDQCPLFLDQHMCSININFLLHIMNFFKYHCTRSDEWTLRGLFEALEPCQRPQAWDTQLSQGPSPLGSNWLGSYAFLPSSKEIVAIRNNPGDRLFMDSIDTRDGFQTLTLDFSPPPSTAMPDVFERHLQSLPSPTLVHALQTHLPTQKVTRSGVRRVQGPGGITKSSRKTSPKHKKNFTPSPASTPSRKTNLPTPKRGRDYLMFTGSGTDAEPFHCTGNIHALPLQFGIPGWQRITLMKYFDPPAASPSSSAPSSPNPFAGASADDLGAGVGWHGAEVDDGCWAYEGVVLPGGKVVLGRWWSPLDPTGEREWAGPFIFWNVPVEGEEG
;
A
#
# COMPACT_ATOMS: atom_id res chain seq x y z
N MET A 1 39.89 -32.80 42.82
CA MET A 1 39.84 -32.17 44.16
C MET A 1 40.75 -30.95 44.15
N LEU A 2 40.29 -29.86 44.77
CA LEU A 2 41.00 -28.65 45.19
C LEU A 2 41.20 -27.50 44.16
N SER A 3 40.26 -26.56 44.18
CA SER A 3 40.55 -25.12 44.37
C SER A 3 40.86 -24.86 45.87
N PRO A 4 41.04 -23.62 46.39
CA PRO A 4 41.28 -22.29 45.80
C PRO A 4 42.44 -21.53 46.52
N LEU A 5 42.67 -20.24 46.21
CA LEU A 5 42.94 -19.19 47.21
C LEU A 5 42.83 -17.78 46.59
N SER A 6 42.18 -16.90 47.35
CA SER A 6 41.77 -15.51 47.02
C SER A 6 42.66 -14.45 47.71
N PHE A 7 42.37 -13.18 47.36
CA PHE A 7 42.68 -11.90 48.05
C PHE A 7 44.03 -11.24 47.71
N ALA A 8 44.16 -9.92 47.48
CA ALA A 8 43.33 -8.77 47.83
C ALA A 8 43.57 -7.52 46.92
N ALA A 9 42.65 -6.56 47.11
CA ALA A 9 42.42 -5.22 46.54
C ALA A 9 43.58 -4.19 46.56
N PHE A 10 43.52 -3.18 45.67
CA PHE A 10 43.25 -1.77 46.02
C PHE A 10 42.96 -0.89 44.78
N ALA A 11 42.41 0.30 45.05
CA ALA A 11 41.46 1.09 44.28
C ALA A 11 41.99 2.02 43.16
N ALA A 12 41.07 2.28 42.21
CA ALA A 12 40.68 3.54 41.56
C ALA A 12 41.71 4.48 40.92
N ALA A 13 41.60 4.65 39.59
CA ALA A 13 41.41 5.96 38.96
C ALA A 13 40.91 5.76 37.51
N THR A 14 39.67 6.17 37.24
CA THR A 14 39.03 6.15 35.93
C THR A 14 39.48 7.33 35.08
N GLY A 15 40.16 7.06 33.97
CA GLY A 15 40.35 8.00 32.85
C GLY A 15 40.08 7.28 31.54
N SER A 16 38.87 7.41 31.01
CA SER A 16 38.49 6.82 29.71
C SER A 16 39.13 7.60 28.56
N LEU A 17 40.20 7.04 28.01
CA LEU A 17 40.74 7.44 26.71
C LEU A 17 39.91 6.71 25.62
N VAL A 18 39.03 7.44 24.94
CA VAL A 18 38.27 6.93 23.80
C VAL A 18 39.21 6.76 22.60
N THR A 19 39.73 5.56 22.40
CA THR A 19 40.39 5.19 21.14
C THR A 19 39.32 4.96 20.07
N ARG A 20 39.23 5.88 19.10
CA ARG A 20 38.46 5.69 17.86
C ARG A 20 38.99 4.47 17.11
N VAL A 21 38.27 3.35 17.18
CA VAL A 21 38.44 2.24 16.24
C VAL A 21 37.86 2.73 14.91
N LYS A 22 38.73 2.97 13.91
CA LYS A 22 38.30 3.10 12.52
C LYS A 22 37.70 1.75 12.12
N ALA A 23 36.38 1.70 11.94
CA ALA A 23 35.73 0.61 11.26
C ALA A 23 36.28 0.55 9.83
N ALA A 24 37.11 -0.46 9.55
CA ALA A 24 37.46 -0.81 8.19
C ALA A 24 36.20 -1.39 7.56
N SER A 25 35.56 -0.63 6.67
CA SER A 25 34.55 -1.17 5.76
C SER A 25 35.23 -2.21 4.87
N SER A 26 35.03 -3.49 5.14
CA SER A 26 35.35 -4.56 4.21
C SER A 26 34.42 -4.41 3.01
N SER A 27 34.89 -3.71 1.98
CA SER A 27 34.28 -3.76 0.65
C SER A 27 34.31 -5.23 0.20
N ALA A 28 33.14 -5.87 0.13
CA ALA A 28 33.02 -7.18 -0.50
C ALA A 28 33.51 -7.03 -1.94
N SER A 29 34.62 -7.68 -2.27
CA SER A 29 35.14 -7.78 -3.63
C SER A 29 34.05 -8.35 -4.53
N SER A 30 33.69 -7.64 -5.59
CA SER A 30 32.69 -8.09 -6.56
C SER A 30 33.12 -9.41 -7.21
N CYS A 31 32.30 -10.43 -7.07
CA CYS A 31 32.51 -11.75 -7.66
C CYS A 31 32.43 -11.70 -9.20
N SER A 32 33.55 -11.77 -9.91
CA SER A 32 33.58 -11.67 -11.38
C SER A 32 33.03 -12.90 -12.11
N THR A 33 32.93 -14.04 -11.41
CA THR A 33 32.61 -15.37 -11.94
C THR A 33 31.23 -15.89 -11.52
N ALA A 34 30.47 -15.14 -10.70
CA ALA A 34 29.15 -15.56 -10.25
C ALA A 34 28.18 -15.67 -11.44
N LEU A 35 27.51 -16.82 -11.58
CA LEU A 35 26.41 -16.94 -12.53
C LEU A 35 25.34 -15.94 -12.12
N THR A 36 25.06 -15.00 -13.02
CA THR A 36 23.91 -14.14 -12.86
C THR A 36 22.71 -14.95 -13.33
N PRO A 37 21.62 -15.06 -12.54
CA PRO A 37 20.39 -15.66 -13.03
C PRO A 37 20.06 -15.05 -14.39
N THR A 38 20.05 -15.88 -15.44
CA THR A 38 19.60 -15.45 -16.77
C THR A 38 18.18 -14.95 -16.59
N ASN A 39 18.01 -13.62 -16.65
CA ASN A 39 16.81 -12.83 -16.40
C ASN A 39 15.59 -13.56 -15.77
N SER A 40 15.08 -13.00 -14.66
CA SER A 40 13.69 -13.09 -14.14
C SER A 40 13.44 -13.82 -12.81
N VAL A 41 14.47 -14.35 -12.10
CA VAL A 41 14.28 -14.98 -10.77
C VAL A 41 15.38 -14.52 -9.82
N LYS A 42 15.02 -13.73 -8.80
CA LYS A 42 15.88 -13.40 -7.64
C LYS A 42 15.15 -13.78 -6.34
N PRO A 43 15.52 -14.90 -5.70
CA PRO A 43 15.01 -15.25 -4.38
C PRO A 43 15.44 -14.21 -3.35
N THR A 44 14.59 -13.92 -2.37
CA THR A 44 15.00 -13.10 -1.23
C THR A 44 15.37 -13.97 -0.08
N ILE A 45 16.35 -13.48 0.66
CA ILE A 45 16.96 -14.19 1.76
C ILE A 45 16.78 -13.39 3.05
N ALA A 46 16.64 -14.10 4.17
CA ALA A 46 16.54 -13.46 5.48
C ALA A 46 17.81 -12.63 5.77
N SER A 47 17.68 -11.60 6.60
CA SER A 47 18.82 -10.78 7.01
C SER A 47 19.94 -11.65 7.59
N GLY A 48 21.19 -11.36 7.21
CA GLY A 48 22.37 -12.11 7.64
C GLY A 48 22.73 -13.31 6.75
N TYR A 49 21.93 -13.64 5.75
CA TYR A 49 22.22 -14.69 4.79
C TYR A 49 22.58 -14.12 3.41
N HIS A 50 23.36 -14.89 2.64
CA HIS A 50 23.72 -14.58 1.26
C HIS A 50 23.48 -15.80 0.37
N MET A 51 23.19 -15.57 -0.90
CA MET A 51 23.02 -16.64 -1.88
C MET A 51 23.55 -16.25 -3.26
N ALA A 52 23.93 -17.26 -4.04
CA ALA A 52 24.26 -17.14 -5.45
C ALA A 52 23.70 -18.35 -6.22
N LEU A 53 23.41 -18.14 -7.51
CA LEU A 53 23.19 -19.23 -8.44
C LEU A 53 24.54 -19.82 -8.81
N VAL A 54 24.72 -21.13 -8.61
CA VAL A 54 26.03 -21.78 -8.79
C VAL A 54 26.06 -22.77 -9.96
N ALA A 55 24.92 -23.31 -10.37
CA ALA A 55 24.79 -24.25 -11.49
C ALA A 55 23.45 -24.04 -12.24
N THR A 56 23.44 -24.31 -13.55
CA THR A 56 22.24 -24.29 -14.40
C THR A 56 22.29 -25.43 -15.41
N GLY A 57 21.19 -25.66 -16.15
CA GLY A 57 21.14 -26.68 -17.21
C GLY A 57 21.03 -28.12 -16.71
N LEU A 58 20.67 -28.32 -15.44
CA LEU A 58 20.46 -29.64 -14.85
C LEU A 58 19.05 -30.17 -15.17
N THR A 59 18.92 -31.46 -15.44
CA THR A 59 17.64 -32.14 -15.66
C THR A 59 17.02 -32.53 -14.33
N LYS A 60 15.92 -31.85 -13.94
CA LYS A 60 15.13 -32.13 -12.72
C LYS A 60 16.02 -32.48 -11.49
N PRO A 61 16.89 -31.57 -11.03
CA PRO A 61 17.77 -31.84 -9.90
C PRO A 61 16.96 -32.15 -8.63
N ARG A 62 17.38 -33.18 -7.90
CA ARG A 62 16.76 -33.67 -6.66
C ARG A 62 17.75 -33.55 -5.50
N SER A 63 18.03 -34.65 -4.79
CA SER A 63 18.93 -34.63 -3.65
C SER A 63 20.37 -34.34 -4.09
N ILE A 64 21.12 -33.66 -3.22
CA ILE A 64 22.48 -33.20 -3.47
C ILE A 64 23.39 -33.52 -2.29
N GLN A 65 24.67 -33.80 -2.55
CA GLN A 65 25.64 -34.08 -1.49
C GLN A 65 27.07 -33.74 -1.93
N PHE A 66 27.85 -33.15 -1.03
CA PHE A 66 29.27 -32.94 -1.28
C PHE A 66 30.08 -34.22 -1.04
N ASP A 67 31.07 -34.47 -1.89
CA ASP A 67 32.08 -35.50 -1.65
C ASP A 67 33.31 -34.99 -0.90
N GLY A 68 34.20 -35.93 -0.52
CA GLY A 68 35.42 -35.61 0.21
C GLY A 68 36.46 -34.78 -0.55
N SER A 69 36.27 -34.54 -1.86
CA SER A 69 37.10 -33.65 -2.68
C SER A 69 36.42 -32.31 -3.00
N GLY A 70 35.23 -32.05 -2.44
CA GLY A 70 34.49 -30.81 -2.63
C GLY A 70 33.61 -30.78 -3.89
N ASN A 71 33.44 -31.90 -4.59
CA ASN A 71 32.49 -31.96 -5.71
C ASN A 71 31.06 -32.09 -5.17
N LEU A 72 30.09 -31.43 -5.79
CA LEU A 72 28.67 -31.60 -5.49
C LEU A 72 28.07 -32.68 -6.38
N LEU A 73 27.70 -33.81 -5.79
CA LEU A 73 26.90 -34.84 -6.41
C LEU A 73 25.44 -34.39 -6.46
N VAL A 74 24.80 -34.54 -7.63
CA VAL A 74 23.41 -34.16 -7.86
C VAL A 74 22.68 -35.30 -8.56
N VAL A 75 21.56 -35.74 -7.99
CA VAL A 75 20.63 -36.63 -8.69
C VAL A 75 19.83 -35.84 -9.70
N GLN A 76 19.91 -36.21 -10.97
CA GLN A 76 19.12 -35.68 -12.07
C GLN A 76 18.06 -36.72 -12.44
N GLN A 77 16.82 -36.50 -12.00
CA GLN A 77 15.74 -37.47 -12.20
C GLN A 77 15.52 -37.74 -13.69
N GLY A 78 15.70 -39.01 -14.10
CA GLY A 78 15.60 -39.44 -15.49
C GLY A 78 16.93 -39.49 -16.26
N GLU A 79 18.05 -39.11 -15.63
CA GLU A 79 19.39 -39.14 -16.24
C GLU A 79 20.40 -39.95 -15.40
N GLY A 80 20.42 -39.74 -14.08
CA GLY A 80 21.37 -40.39 -13.16
C GLY A 80 22.02 -39.41 -12.18
N ILE A 81 23.30 -39.60 -11.87
CA ILE A 81 24.06 -38.76 -10.92
C ILE A 81 25.17 -38.04 -11.66
N VAL A 82 25.25 -36.72 -11.44
CA VAL A 82 26.32 -35.87 -11.96
C VAL A 82 27.14 -35.27 -10.81
N ALA A 83 28.46 -35.22 -10.96
CA ALA A 83 29.37 -34.49 -10.08
C ALA A 83 29.69 -33.13 -10.68
N LEU A 84 29.48 -32.07 -9.89
CA LEU A 84 29.86 -30.70 -10.22
C LEU A 84 31.09 -30.31 -9.42
N ASP A 85 32.16 -29.96 -10.12
CA ASP A 85 33.41 -29.46 -9.55
C ASP A 85 33.43 -27.95 -9.66
N PHE A 86 33.76 -27.29 -8.55
CA PHE A 86 33.67 -25.84 -8.43
C PHE A 86 35.05 -25.19 -8.40
N GLN A 87 35.15 -24.05 -9.07
CA GLN A 87 36.10 -23.02 -8.68
C GLN A 87 35.48 -22.26 -7.50
N ASP A 88 36.14 -22.31 -6.34
CA ASP A 88 35.72 -21.62 -5.10
C ASP A 88 36.62 -20.40 -4.85
N ASP A 89 36.04 -19.22 -5.02
CA ASP A 89 36.70 -17.93 -4.77
C ASP A 89 36.22 -17.31 -3.44
N GLY A 90 35.55 -18.08 -2.58
CA GLY A 90 35.15 -17.70 -1.22
C GLY A 90 33.72 -17.14 -1.09
N GLY A 91 33.10 -17.39 0.06
CA GLY A 91 31.75 -16.91 0.34
C GLY A 91 30.70 -17.55 -0.58
N THR A 92 30.01 -16.73 -1.38
CA THR A 92 29.03 -17.21 -2.39
C THR A 92 29.63 -17.31 -3.80
N CYS A 93 30.94 -17.10 -3.95
CA CYS A 93 31.63 -17.13 -5.23
C CYS A 93 32.01 -18.54 -5.67
N LEU A 94 31.01 -19.32 -6.06
CA LEU A 94 31.17 -20.66 -6.61
C LEU A 94 30.77 -20.68 -8.09
N SER A 95 31.63 -21.24 -8.94
CA SER A 95 31.33 -21.44 -10.37
C SER A 95 31.69 -22.85 -10.82
N VAL A 96 30.82 -23.50 -11.59
CA VAL A 96 31.09 -24.85 -12.09
C VAL A 96 32.27 -24.81 -13.06
N LYS A 97 33.37 -25.44 -12.66
CA LYS A 97 34.58 -25.64 -13.46
C LYS A 97 34.42 -26.81 -14.41
N SER A 98 33.83 -27.91 -13.94
CA SER A 98 33.55 -29.08 -14.76
C SER A 98 32.35 -29.86 -14.22
N SER A 99 31.70 -30.61 -15.12
CA SER A 99 30.60 -31.51 -14.80
C SER A 99 30.97 -32.90 -15.32
N THR A 100 30.66 -33.96 -14.55
CA THR A 100 31.02 -35.34 -14.89
C THR A 100 29.88 -36.27 -14.51
N ASN A 101 29.37 -37.05 -15.46
CA ASN A 101 28.41 -38.11 -15.16
C ASN A 101 29.10 -39.19 -14.32
N VAL A 102 28.57 -39.43 -13.13
CA VAL A 102 29.08 -40.43 -12.18
C VAL A 102 28.35 -41.75 -12.37
N VAL A 103 27.02 -41.69 -12.47
CA VAL A 103 26.14 -42.84 -12.72
C VAL A 103 25.17 -42.43 -13.81
N GLU A 104 25.09 -43.21 -14.89
CA GLU A 104 24.12 -43.00 -15.97
C GLU A 104 23.02 -44.06 -15.85
N ASP A 105 21.95 -43.70 -15.15
CA ASP A 105 20.81 -44.58 -14.90
C ASP A 105 19.54 -43.74 -14.72
N ALA A 106 18.67 -43.79 -15.73
CA ALA A 106 17.43 -43.04 -15.75
C ALA A 106 16.39 -43.50 -14.71
N ALA A 107 16.58 -44.68 -14.10
CA ALA A 107 15.73 -45.15 -13.02
C ALA A 107 15.96 -44.41 -11.69
N LEU A 108 17.15 -43.80 -11.51
CA LEU A 108 17.45 -42.99 -10.33
C LEU A 108 16.59 -41.73 -10.30
N ASN A 109 15.89 -41.51 -9.19
CA ASN A 109 14.82 -40.51 -9.16
C ASN A 109 14.87 -39.51 -8.00
N HIS A 110 15.58 -39.80 -6.90
CA HIS A 110 15.67 -38.87 -5.77
C HIS A 110 16.81 -39.16 -4.81
N GLY A 111 16.83 -40.34 -4.17
CA GLY A 111 17.70 -40.61 -3.03
C GLY A 111 19.17 -40.73 -3.42
N ILE A 112 20.03 -40.07 -2.63
CA ILE A 112 21.48 -40.17 -2.69
C ILE A 112 22.03 -40.10 -1.27
N PHE A 113 23.03 -40.90 -0.96
CA PHE A 113 23.82 -40.74 0.25
C PHE A 113 25.27 -41.17 0.00
N LEU A 114 26.25 -40.41 0.45
CA LEU A 114 27.66 -40.73 0.40
C LEU A 114 28.18 -40.94 1.82
N ASP A 115 28.64 -42.16 2.12
CA ASP A 115 29.30 -42.51 3.38
C ASP A 115 30.75 -42.92 3.09
N GLY A 116 31.69 -42.05 3.43
CA GLY A 116 33.10 -42.18 3.03
C GLY A 116 33.26 -42.29 1.51
N ASN A 117 33.69 -43.46 1.04
CA ASN A 117 33.85 -43.79 -0.38
C ASN A 117 32.75 -44.71 -0.91
N THR A 118 31.62 -44.82 -0.22
CA THR A 118 30.48 -45.62 -0.68
C THR A 118 29.33 -44.71 -1.05
N LEU A 119 28.99 -44.69 -2.34
CA LEU A 119 27.86 -43.92 -2.87
C LEU A 119 26.63 -44.82 -2.90
N TYR A 120 25.55 -44.37 -2.29
CA TYR A 120 24.24 -45.00 -2.31
C TYR A 120 23.29 -44.16 -3.15
N ALA A 121 22.43 -44.81 -3.93
CA ALA A 121 21.38 -44.15 -4.68
C ALA A 121 20.18 -45.07 -4.90
N SER A 122 19.02 -44.49 -5.14
CA SER A 122 17.77 -45.23 -5.27
C SER A 122 16.95 -44.87 -6.51
N SER A 123 16.29 -45.90 -7.02
CA SER A 123 15.12 -45.80 -7.92
C SER A 123 13.83 -45.86 -7.10
N SER A 124 12.69 -46.03 -7.78
CA SER A 124 11.41 -46.31 -7.10
C SER A 124 11.36 -47.67 -6.42
N ASP A 125 12.17 -48.63 -6.87
CA ASP A 125 12.09 -50.02 -6.41
C ASP A 125 13.32 -50.48 -5.62
N THR A 126 14.50 -50.03 -6.00
CA THR A 126 15.75 -50.58 -5.50
C THR A 126 16.71 -49.47 -5.04
N ALA A 127 17.40 -49.71 -3.93
CA ALA A 127 18.55 -48.94 -3.45
C ALA A 127 19.83 -49.74 -3.69
N TRP A 128 20.82 -49.10 -4.30
CA TRP A 128 22.12 -49.68 -4.63
C TRP A 128 23.25 -48.95 -3.89
N SER A 129 24.42 -49.57 -3.89
CA SER A 129 25.68 -48.94 -3.52
C SER A 129 26.77 -49.17 -4.56
N TRP A 130 27.71 -48.25 -4.63
CA TRP A 130 28.92 -48.32 -5.43
C TRP A 130 30.12 -47.90 -4.61
N THR A 131 31.30 -48.45 -4.91
CA THR A 131 32.55 -47.80 -4.50
C THR A 131 32.75 -46.55 -5.34
N TYR A 132 32.92 -45.41 -4.70
CA TYR A 132 33.09 -44.10 -5.32
C TYR A 132 34.53 -43.60 -5.15
N ASP A 133 35.13 -43.14 -6.26
CA ASP A 133 36.40 -42.44 -6.26
C ASP A 133 36.16 -40.93 -6.48
N PRO A 134 36.32 -40.09 -5.44
CA PRO A 134 36.08 -38.65 -5.55
C PRO A 134 37.11 -37.93 -6.44
N SER A 135 38.32 -38.48 -6.61
CA SER A 135 39.35 -37.90 -7.47
C SER A 135 39.03 -38.10 -8.96
N ARG A 136 38.41 -39.25 -9.30
CA ARG A 136 38.01 -39.60 -10.66
C ARG A 136 36.55 -39.28 -10.97
N LYS A 137 35.74 -38.93 -9.96
CA LYS A 137 34.29 -38.71 -10.06
C LYS A 137 33.59 -39.91 -10.72
N SER A 138 33.98 -41.11 -10.30
CA SER A 138 33.58 -42.36 -10.94
C SER A 138 33.21 -43.41 -9.91
N VAL A 139 32.33 -44.33 -10.29
CA VAL A 139 31.94 -45.49 -9.48
C VAL A 139 32.57 -46.79 -9.98
N SER A 140 32.51 -47.84 -9.15
CA SER A 140 32.81 -49.22 -9.54
C SER A 140 31.94 -49.70 -10.70
N ALA A 141 32.47 -50.59 -11.54
CA ALA A 141 31.75 -51.11 -12.71
C ALA A 141 30.47 -51.89 -12.37
N MET A 142 30.46 -52.56 -11.22
CA MET A 142 29.29 -53.24 -10.68
C MET A 142 28.78 -52.46 -9.47
N ASN A 143 27.45 -52.38 -9.36
CA ASN A 143 26.78 -51.95 -8.14
C ASN A 143 26.48 -53.15 -7.25
N LYS A 144 26.20 -52.89 -5.97
CA LYS A 144 25.65 -53.88 -5.04
C LYS A 144 24.24 -53.47 -4.66
N THR A 145 23.27 -54.36 -4.87
CA THR A 145 21.90 -54.19 -4.39
C THR A 145 21.87 -54.22 -2.86
N ILE A 146 21.22 -53.23 -2.25
CA ILE A 146 21.10 -53.13 -0.79
C ILE A 146 19.67 -53.42 -0.33
N VAL A 147 18.67 -52.79 -0.96
CA VAL A 147 17.25 -52.99 -0.64
C VAL A 147 16.44 -53.03 -1.93
N THR A 148 15.46 -53.94 -2.03
CA THR A 148 14.56 -54.12 -3.19
C THR A 148 13.10 -54.19 -2.76
N GLY A 149 12.17 -54.33 -3.72
CA GLY A 149 10.75 -54.55 -3.44
C GLY A 149 10.02 -53.27 -3.03
N MET A 150 10.58 -52.10 -3.35
CA MET A 150 10.04 -50.83 -2.88
C MET A 150 9.09 -50.16 -3.87
N ASN A 151 8.85 -50.71 -5.06
CA ASN A 151 8.07 -50.01 -6.09
C ASN A 151 6.67 -49.60 -5.60
N THR A 152 6.20 -48.43 -6.04
CA THR A 152 4.84 -47.90 -5.84
C THR A 152 4.45 -47.07 -7.07
N ASP A 153 3.15 -46.83 -7.29
CA ASP A 153 2.69 -46.10 -8.48
C ASP A 153 2.78 -44.56 -8.32
N ASP A 154 2.34 -44.02 -7.18
CA ASP A 154 2.22 -42.57 -6.94
C ASP A 154 3.51 -41.98 -6.31
N HIS A 155 3.75 -42.24 -5.03
CA HIS A 155 4.92 -41.72 -4.32
C HIS A 155 6.17 -42.58 -4.58
N THR A 156 6.89 -42.29 -5.65
CA THR A 156 8.00 -43.13 -6.17
C THR A 156 9.38 -42.82 -5.59
N THR A 157 9.55 -41.81 -4.74
CA THR A 157 10.88 -41.45 -4.20
C THR A 157 11.28 -42.32 -3.02
N ARG A 158 12.56 -42.72 -2.94
CA ARG A 158 13.11 -43.48 -1.81
C ARG A 158 14.30 -42.74 -1.19
N THR A 159 14.07 -41.91 -0.18
CA THR A 159 15.15 -41.13 0.43
C THR A 159 16.07 -42.04 1.23
N LEU A 160 17.37 -41.75 1.20
CA LEU A 160 18.42 -42.55 1.83
C LEU A 160 19.17 -41.72 2.87
N LEU A 161 19.39 -42.30 4.05
CA LEU A 161 20.24 -41.74 5.11
C LEU A 161 21.10 -42.85 5.70
N VAL A 162 22.42 -42.73 5.66
CA VAL A 162 23.31 -43.68 6.33
C VAL A 162 23.81 -43.10 7.65
N LEU A 163 23.70 -43.87 8.73
CA LEU A 163 24.18 -43.50 10.05
C LEU A 163 24.72 -44.72 10.77
N ASN A 164 25.98 -44.67 11.22
CA ASN A 164 26.62 -45.71 12.04
C ASN A 164 26.52 -47.13 11.43
N GLY A 165 26.74 -47.26 10.11
CA GLY A 165 26.65 -48.56 9.42
C GLY A 165 25.23 -49.05 9.16
N THR A 166 24.21 -48.22 9.37
CA THR A 166 22.82 -48.54 9.07
C THR A 166 22.29 -47.62 8.00
N LEU A 167 21.61 -48.18 6.99
CA LEU A 167 20.87 -47.42 5.98
C LEU A 167 19.41 -47.26 6.44
N VAL A 168 18.91 -46.03 6.47
CA VAL A 168 17.50 -45.70 6.66
C VAL A 168 16.90 -45.35 5.30
N VAL A 169 15.74 -45.92 4.99
CA VAL A 169 15.03 -45.72 3.72
C VAL A 169 13.58 -45.32 3.98
N THR A 170 13.12 -44.28 3.28
CA THR A 170 11.71 -43.84 3.31
C THR A 170 10.94 -44.40 2.11
N ARG A 171 9.68 -44.79 2.31
CA ARG A 171 8.77 -45.25 1.25
C ARG A 171 7.36 -44.73 1.50
N GLY A 172 6.83 -43.96 0.56
CA GLY A 172 5.47 -43.40 0.61
C GLY A 172 4.37 -44.36 0.17
N SER A 173 3.14 -43.84 0.14
CA SER A 173 1.93 -44.56 -0.27
C SER A 173 1.81 -44.76 -1.79
N THR A 174 0.89 -45.64 -2.23
CA THR A 174 0.60 -45.83 -3.67
C THR A 174 -0.57 -44.99 -4.20
N SER A 175 -1.21 -44.20 -3.35
CA SER A 175 -2.32 -43.30 -3.68
C SER A 175 -2.45 -42.22 -2.61
N ASN A 176 -3.30 -41.22 -2.85
CA ASN A 176 -3.60 -40.18 -1.85
C ASN A 176 -4.06 -40.76 -0.50
N VAL A 177 -4.98 -41.74 -0.54
CA VAL A 177 -5.46 -42.51 0.61
C VAL A 177 -5.33 -44.00 0.28
N ASP A 178 -4.34 -44.64 0.89
CA ASP A 178 -3.91 -46.02 0.69
C ASP A 178 -4.32 -46.81 1.94
N LEU A 179 -5.54 -47.37 1.93
CA LEU A 179 -6.12 -48.01 3.11
C LEU A 179 -5.32 -49.23 3.59
N ASP A 180 -4.64 -49.92 2.68
CA ASP A 180 -3.82 -51.09 3.00
C ASP A 180 -2.64 -50.74 3.92
N THR A 181 -2.25 -49.47 4.02
CA THR A 181 -1.19 -49.03 4.95
C THR A 181 -1.65 -49.01 6.40
N GLU A 182 -2.93 -49.31 6.69
CA GLU A 182 -3.38 -49.67 8.04
C GLU A 182 -2.70 -50.96 8.55
N ILE A 183 -2.12 -51.75 7.64
CA ILE A 183 -1.37 -52.97 7.94
C ILE A 183 0.12 -52.71 7.67
N VAL A 184 0.95 -52.86 8.72
CA VAL A 184 2.40 -52.66 8.67
C VAL A 184 3.07 -53.49 7.56
N SER A 185 2.62 -54.73 7.35
CA SER A 185 3.20 -55.65 6.36
C SER A 185 2.92 -55.27 4.90
N SER A 186 2.16 -54.20 4.64
CA SER A 186 2.02 -53.63 3.29
C SER A 186 3.32 -53.04 2.75
N GLY A 187 4.29 -52.75 3.63
CA GLY A 187 5.58 -52.18 3.27
C GLY A 187 5.54 -50.72 2.82
N ARG A 188 4.38 -50.07 2.79
CA ARG A 188 4.19 -48.69 2.30
C ARG A 188 3.94 -47.72 3.46
N SER A 189 4.06 -46.41 3.17
CA SER A 189 3.89 -45.32 4.13
C SER A 189 4.67 -45.52 5.44
N GLN A 190 5.94 -45.90 5.29
CA GLN A 190 6.80 -46.26 6.41
C GLN A 190 8.28 -46.03 6.12
N ILE A 191 9.04 -45.99 7.20
CA ILE A 191 10.49 -45.84 7.20
C ILE A 191 11.08 -47.07 7.88
N LYS A 192 12.07 -47.68 7.24
CA LYS A 192 12.80 -48.85 7.77
C LYS A 192 14.30 -48.60 7.78
N SER A 193 15.00 -49.30 8.64
CA SER A 193 16.46 -49.29 8.73
C SER A 193 17.07 -50.67 8.52
N PHE A 194 18.25 -50.71 7.90
CA PHE A 194 18.91 -51.93 7.42
C PHE A 194 20.39 -51.92 7.78
N ASP A 195 20.87 -52.99 8.42
CA ASP A 195 22.27 -53.14 8.82
C ASP A 195 23.15 -53.42 7.59
N LEU A 196 23.99 -52.46 7.21
CA LEU A 196 24.84 -52.57 6.02
C LEU A 196 25.90 -53.66 6.16
N GLY A 197 26.24 -54.07 7.39
CA GLY A 197 27.18 -55.16 7.66
C GLY A 197 26.61 -56.56 7.38
N ARG A 198 25.30 -56.69 7.11
CA ARG A 198 24.60 -57.96 6.93
C ARG A 198 23.94 -58.13 5.56
N VAL A 199 24.21 -57.23 4.61
CA VAL A 199 23.64 -57.27 3.26
C VAL A 199 24.20 -58.46 2.46
N THR A 200 23.33 -59.35 1.99
CA THR A 200 23.67 -60.49 1.09
C THR A 200 23.91 -60.04 -0.36
N GLU A 201 24.04 -60.98 -1.31
CA GLU A 201 24.15 -60.64 -2.74
C GLU A 201 22.80 -60.17 -3.32
N GLU A 202 21.70 -60.71 -2.82
CA GLU A 202 20.33 -60.39 -3.22
C GLU A 202 19.85 -59.05 -2.65
N GLY A 203 20.48 -58.57 -1.58
CA GLY A 203 20.02 -57.42 -0.81
C GLY A 203 18.83 -57.77 0.10
N TYR A 204 18.35 -56.79 0.85
CA TYR A 204 17.15 -56.91 1.67
C TYR A 204 15.89 -56.76 0.83
N ASP A 205 14.83 -57.49 1.19
CA ASP A 205 13.48 -57.20 0.72
C ASP A 205 12.79 -56.20 1.68
N PHE A 206 12.35 -55.04 1.18
CA PHE A 206 11.80 -54.00 2.05
C PHE A 206 10.53 -54.44 2.77
N ASP A 207 9.69 -55.28 2.17
CA ASP A 207 8.41 -55.67 2.74
C ASP A 207 8.60 -56.64 3.91
N THR A 208 9.53 -57.59 3.76
CA THR A 208 9.72 -58.70 4.70
C THR A 208 10.88 -58.52 5.68
N GLU A 209 11.84 -57.64 5.39
CA GLU A 209 13.03 -57.42 6.21
C GLU A 209 13.13 -55.96 6.69
N GLY A 210 14.26 -55.62 7.34
CA GLY A 210 14.51 -54.31 7.95
C GLY A 210 13.87 -54.12 9.32
N VAL A 211 14.37 -53.15 10.07
CA VAL A 211 13.81 -52.72 11.36
C VAL A 211 12.87 -51.56 11.13
N LEU A 212 11.63 -51.67 11.62
CA LEU A 212 10.65 -50.61 11.49
C LEU A 212 11.05 -49.38 12.32
N VAL A 213 11.24 -48.25 11.64
CA VAL A 213 11.57 -46.96 12.28
C VAL A 213 10.29 -46.19 12.64
N GLY A 214 9.32 -46.19 11.73
CA GLY A 214 7.98 -45.60 11.91
C GLY A 214 7.08 -45.96 10.73
N TRP A 215 5.76 -45.98 10.95
CA TRP A 215 4.77 -46.25 9.92
C TRP A 215 3.54 -45.35 10.09
N GLY A 216 2.62 -45.39 9.12
CA GLY A 216 1.54 -44.40 9.07
C GLY A 216 2.08 -43.01 8.73
N LEU A 217 3.05 -42.98 7.83
CA LEU A 217 3.81 -41.83 7.35
C LEU A 217 3.55 -41.71 5.83
N ARG A 218 2.59 -40.88 5.39
CA ARG A 218 2.03 -40.91 4.02
C ARG A 218 3.13 -40.84 2.95
N ASN A 219 4.00 -39.85 3.06
CA ASN A 219 5.15 -39.65 2.19
C ASN A 219 6.19 -38.71 2.85
N ASP A 220 6.87 -39.22 3.86
CA ASP A 220 8.03 -38.56 4.50
C ASP A 220 9.26 -38.58 3.59
N VAL A 221 9.34 -37.59 2.69
CA VAL A 221 10.46 -37.50 1.74
C VAL A 221 11.73 -37.01 2.42
N GLY A 222 11.65 -35.95 3.23
CA GLY A 222 12.83 -35.42 3.92
C GLY A 222 13.11 -36.19 5.21
N ILE A 223 14.36 -36.59 5.44
CA ILE A 223 14.78 -37.23 6.70
C ILE A 223 16.21 -36.83 7.06
N ALA A 224 16.46 -36.52 8.33
CA ALA A 224 17.80 -36.26 8.85
C ALA A 224 17.99 -36.76 10.28
N ALA A 225 19.24 -37.05 10.62
CA ALA A 225 19.67 -37.30 11.99
C ALA A 225 20.19 -36.02 12.65
N HIS A 226 19.71 -35.72 13.85
CA HIS A 226 20.23 -34.63 14.66
C HIS A 226 21.65 -34.95 15.13
N PRO A 227 22.66 -34.08 14.87
CA PRO A 227 24.07 -34.45 14.94
C PRO A 227 24.55 -34.79 16.35
N ALA A 228 23.98 -34.17 17.39
CA ALA A 228 24.42 -34.41 18.77
C ALA A 228 23.73 -35.61 19.44
N THR A 229 22.55 -36.00 18.96
CA THR A 229 21.69 -37.00 19.66
C THR A 229 21.47 -38.26 18.83
N GLY A 230 21.73 -38.23 17.52
CA GLY A 230 21.36 -39.29 16.59
C GLY A 230 19.84 -39.43 16.39
N GLY A 231 19.07 -38.44 16.87
CA GLY A 231 17.61 -38.42 16.75
C GLY A 231 17.17 -38.27 15.30
N LEU A 232 16.35 -39.19 14.80
CA LEU A 232 15.82 -39.16 13.43
C LEU A 232 14.58 -38.27 13.38
N TYR A 233 14.59 -37.32 12.46
CA TYR A 233 13.47 -36.42 12.17
C TYR A 233 13.10 -36.53 10.69
N SER A 234 11.80 -36.61 10.41
CA SER A 234 11.27 -36.67 9.04
C SER A 234 10.22 -35.59 8.81
N VAL A 235 10.06 -35.17 7.55
CA VAL A 235 9.04 -34.20 7.14
C VAL A 235 8.07 -34.81 6.14
N GLU A 236 6.78 -34.73 6.48
CA GLU A 236 5.66 -35.43 5.86
C GLU A 236 4.99 -34.55 4.78
N ASN A 237 4.56 -35.18 3.68
CA ASN A 237 3.59 -34.61 2.74
C ASN A 237 2.23 -35.25 3.03
N SER A 238 1.34 -34.52 3.70
CA SER A 238 0.09 -35.04 4.23
C SER A 238 -1.02 -35.19 3.17
N VAL A 239 -2.23 -35.60 3.56
CA VAL A 239 -3.30 -36.00 2.62
C VAL A 239 -3.88 -34.81 1.83
N ASP A 240 -4.13 -35.04 0.55
CA ASP A 240 -4.83 -34.11 -0.34
C ASP A 240 -6.36 -34.25 -0.20
N GLN A 241 -7.13 -33.21 -0.54
CA GLN A 241 -8.61 -33.25 -0.59
C GLN A 241 -9.27 -33.71 0.73
N LEU A 242 -8.72 -33.30 1.88
CA LEU A 242 -9.23 -33.70 3.20
C LEU A 242 -10.69 -33.25 3.43
N ILE A 243 -11.54 -34.21 3.78
CA ILE A 243 -12.93 -34.00 4.19
C ILE A 243 -13.10 -34.40 5.66
N ARG A 244 -13.88 -33.61 6.43
CA ARG A 244 -14.28 -33.90 7.81
C ARG A 244 -15.79 -33.68 8.00
N ASP A 245 -16.49 -34.68 8.52
CA ASP A 245 -17.96 -34.64 8.73
C ASP A 245 -18.76 -34.23 7.47
N GLY A 246 -18.25 -34.56 6.29
CA GLY A 246 -18.84 -34.20 5.00
C GLY A 246 -18.50 -32.77 4.53
N GLU A 247 -17.73 -32.00 5.31
CA GLU A 247 -17.22 -30.68 4.92
C GLU A 247 -15.80 -30.81 4.35
N ASP A 248 -15.57 -30.14 3.22
CA ASP A 248 -14.24 -30.01 2.64
C ASP A 248 -13.42 -28.97 3.43
N ILE A 249 -12.32 -29.42 4.02
CA ILE A 249 -11.41 -28.60 4.82
C ILE A 249 -9.99 -28.57 4.24
N HIS A 250 -9.81 -29.09 3.02
CA HIS A 250 -8.47 -29.31 2.44
C HIS A 250 -7.66 -28.02 2.31
N GLU A 251 -8.31 -26.87 2.08
CA GLU A 251 -7.64 -25.59 1.83
C GLU A 251 -6.63 -25.20 2.91
N ASN A 252 -6.87 -25.57 4.17
CA ASN A 252 -5.95 -25.26 5.28
C ASN A 252 -5.75 -26.41 6.27
N ASN A 253 -6.19 -27.62 5.94
CA ASN A 253 -5.95 -28.83 6.72
C ASN A 253 -5.72 -30.02 5.76
N PRO A 254 -4.97 -31.04 6.19
CA PRO A 254 -4.22 -31.09 7.44
C PRO A 254 -2.94 -30.25 7.35
N GLY A 255 -2.27 -30.05 8.48
CA GLY A 255 -0.92 -29.50 8.44
C GLY A 255 0.09 -30.50 7.87
N GLU A 256 1.14 -30.00 7.23
CA GLU A 256 2.33 -30.82 6.98
C GLU A 256 3.03 -31.08 8.32
N GLU A 257 3.87 -32.09 8.42
CA GLU A 257 4.35 -32.57 9.72
C GLU A 257 5.88 -32.66 9.79
N LEU A 258 6.43 -32.44 10.98
CA LEU A 258 7.78 -32.83 11.37
C LEU A 258 7.66 -33.91 12.45
N ASN A 259 8.05 -35.13 12.12
CA ASN A 259 7.96 -36.30 12.97
C ASN A 259 9.30 -36.63 13.62
N TYR A 260 9.28 -37.08 14.88
CA TYR A 260 10.46 -37.59 15.58
C TYR A 260 10.37 -39.11 15.70
N LEU A 261 11.37 -39.83 15.19
CA LEU A 261 11.31 -41.28 14.97
C LEU A 261 12.19 -42.10 15.93
N GLY A 262 12.71 -41.48 16.99
CA GLY A 262 13.70 -42.10 17.88
C GLY A 262 15.11 -42.05 17.29
N THR A 263 15.93 -43.08 17.51
CA THR A 263 17.28 -43.17 16.93
C THR A 263 17.43 -44.49 16.17
N VAL A 264 18.47 -44.63 15.35
CA VAL A 264 18.74 -45.90 14.65
C VAL A 264 18.89 -47.10 15.61
N SER A 265 19.48 -46.89 16.79
CA SER A 265 19.66 -47.94 17.80
C SER A 265 18.42 -48.20 18.65
N ALA A 266 17.49 -47.23 18.69
CA ALA A 266 16.25 -47.30 19.45
C ALA A 266 15.13 -46.64 18.62
N PRO A 267 14.72 -47.28 17.51
CA PRO A 267 13.67 -46.74 16.65
C PRO A 267 12.34 -46.69 17.39
N SER A 268 11.52 -45.69 17.07
CA SER A 268 10.18 -45.51 17.63
C SER A 268 9.29 -46.71 17.30
N GLY A 269 9.26 -47.11 16.02
CA GLY A 269 8.38 -48.17 15.51
C GLY A 269 6.88 -47.83 15.61
N ARG A 270 6.53 -46.60 15.99
CA ARG A 270 5.15 -46.16 16.24
C ARG A 270 4.42 -45.80 14.96
N ASN A 271 3.10 -45.77 15.08
CA ASN A 271 2.19 -45.30 14.04
C ASN A 271 2.00 -43.78 14.16
N TYR A 272 2.25 -43.05 13.07
CA TYR A 272 2.11 -41.59 12.96
C TYR A 272 0.77 -41.16 12.34
N GLY A 273 -0.16 -42.09 12.13
CA GLY A 273 -1.58 -41.78 11.95
C GLY A 273 -2.17 -42.10 10.58
N TYR A 274 -1.41 -41.97 9.49
CA TYR A 274 -1.91 -42.30 8.15
C TYR A 274 -2.33 -43.79 8.06
N PRO A 275 -3.46 -44.15 7.42
CA PRO A 275 -4.30 -43.32 6.53
C PRO A 275 -5.49 -42.63 7.20
N TYR A 276 -5.62 -42.71 8.53
CA TYR A 276 -6.84 -42.29 9.22
C TYR A 276 -6.73 -40.97 9.97
N CYS A 277 -5.53 -40.68 10.51
CA CYS A 277 -5.30 -39.60 11.45
C CYS A 277 -4.33 -38.57 10.88
N PHE A 278 -4.68 -37.29 10.99
CA PHE A 278 -3.92 -36.18 10.40
C PHE A 278 -3.80 -35.00 11.35
N ALA A 279 -2.69 -34.27 11.33
CA ALA A 279 -2.50 -33.12 12.21
C ALA A 279 -3.39 -31.92 11.87
N ALA A 280 -4.04 -31.36 12.89
CA ALA A 280 -4.81 -30.13 12.78
C ALA A 280 -3.90 -28.91 12.59
N TRP A 281 -4.19 -28.09 11.58
CA TRP A 281 -3.52 -26.81 11.34
C TRP A 281 -4.47 -25.63 11.57
N ASN A 282 -5.48 -25.46 10.70
CA ASN A 282 -6.52 -24.46 10.92
C ASN A 282 -7.69 -25.08 11.69
N VAL A 283 -7.56 -25.13 13.02
CA VAL A 283 -8.55 -25.72 13.92
C VAL A 283 -9.95 -25.09 13.84
N SER A 284 -10.05 -23.84 13.39
CA SER A 284 -11.35 -23.15 13.25
C SER A 284 -12.21 -23.69 12.11
N GLU A 285 -11.59 -24.40 11.16
CA GLU A 285 -12.25 -25.01 10.01
C GLU A 285 -12.60 -26.48 10.25
N ILE A 286 -12.21 -27.07 11.39
CA ILE A 286 -12.48 -28.50 11.69
C ILE A 286 -13.81 -28.62 12.45
N PRO A 287 -14.88 -29.16 11.83
CA PRO A 287 -16.19 -29.26 12.46
C PRO A 287 -16.19 -30.10 13.72
N ASN A 288 -17.08 -29.75 14.66
CA ASN A 288 -17.36 -30.50 15.88
C ASN A 288 -16.13 -30.81 16.77
N SER A 289 -15.05 -30.05 16.61
CA SER A 289 -13.79 -30.31 17.30
C SER A 289 -13.44 -29.22 18.32
N LYS A 290 -12.64 -29.59 19.32
CA LYS A 290 -11.99 -28.66 20.26
C LYS A 290 -10.47 -28.84 20.22
N LEU A 291 -9.95 -29.17 19.04
CA LEU A 291 -8.56 -29.51 18.83
C LEU A 291 -7.69 -28.25 18.92
N THR A 292 -6.42 -28.46 19.28
CA THR A 292 -5.36 -27.47 19.13
C THR A 292 -4.44 -27.84 17.98
N VAL A 293 -3.73 -26.84 17.45
CA VAL A 293 -2.75 -27.04 16.36
C VAL A 293 -1.77 -28.17 16.72
N GLY A 294 -1.56 -29.10 15.78
CA GLY A 294 -0.69 -30.27 15.93
C GLY A 294 -1.35 -31.51 16.54
N GLN A 295 -2.55 -31.42 17.12
CA GLN A 295 -3.29 -32.61 17.52
C GLN A 295 -3.83 -33.34 16.30
N GLN A 296 -3.79 -34.67 16.32
CA GLN A 296 -4.32 -35.48 15.23
C GLN A 296 -5.82 -35.72 15.36
N PHE A 297 -6.50 -35.80 14.22
CA PHE A 297 -7.94 -36.06 14.13
C PHE A 297 -8.27 -36.98 12.96
N ALA A 298 -9.41 -37.66 13.06
CA ALA A 298 -9.83 -38.62 12.04
C ALA A 298 -10.35 -37.93 10.77
N MET A 299 -9.97 -38.43 9.60
CA MET A 299 -10.58 -38.02 8.33
C MET A 299 -12.01 -38.58 8.17
N GLY A 300 -12.80 -37.92 7.34
CA GLY A 300 -14.15 -38.36 6.96
C GLY A 300 -15.15 -38.13 8.08
N THR A 301 -16.11 -39.05 8.21
CA THR A 301 -17.05 -39.06 9.35
C THR A 301 -16.57 -40.09 10.37
N PRO A 302 -16.08 -39.65 11.55
CA PRO A 302 -15.66 -40.55 12.62
C PRO A 302 -16.72 -41.60 12.96
N ASN A 303 -16.29 -42.83 13.17
CA ASN A 303 -17.16 -43.93 13.56
C ASN A 303 -16.77 -44.48 14.95
N SER A 304 -17.40 -45.58 15.39
CA SER A 304 -17.13 -46.16 16.71
C SER A 304 -15.70 -46.68 16.89
N THR A 305 -14.97 -46.91 15.80
CA THR A 305 -13.63 -47.53 15.79
C THR A 305 -12.56 -46.51 15.42
N ILE A 306 -12.74 -45.77 14.32
CA ILE A 306 -11.83 -44.72 13.86
C ILE A 306 -12.46 -43.37 14.16
N ASN A 307 -11.91 -42.68 15.17
CA ASN A 307 -12.36 -41.38 15.63
C ASN A 307 -11.20 -40.61 16.28
N ASP A 308 -11.47 -39.39 16.76
CA ASP A 308 -10.44 -38.53 17.33
C ASP A 308 -9.79 -39.11 18.60
N THR A 309 -10.49 -39.97 19.35
CA THR A 309 -9.90 -40.69 20.49
C THR A 309 -8.87 -41.70 20.01
N TYR A 310 -9.18 -42.47 18.95
CA TYR A 310 -8.22 -43.36 18.29
C TYR A 310 -7.01 -42.58 17.76
N CYS A 311 -7.24 -41.41 17.15
CA CYS A 311 -6.16 -40.58 16.63
C CYS A 311 -5.29 -39.95 17.73
N ALA A 312 -5.88 -39.65 18.90
CA ALA A 312 -5.12 -39.18 20.07
C ALA A 312 -4.20 -40.25 20.68
N GLU A 313 -4.39 -41.53 20.34
CA GLU A 313 -3.52 -42.64 20.76
C GLU A 313 -2.35 -42.90 19.79
N GLN A 314 -2.40 -42.33 18.58
CA GLN A 314 -1.30 -42.39 17.62
C GLN A 314 -0.18 -41.41 18.01
N GLU A 315 1.00 -41.56 17.42
CA GLU A 315 2.11 -40.64 17.69
C GLU A 315 1.89 -39.30 16.97
N PRO A 316 1.73 -38.18 17.69
CA PRO A 316 1.52 -36.89 17.06
C PRO A 316 2.83 -36.33 16.51
N PRO A 317 2.77 -35.40 15.54
CA PRO A 317 3.97 -34.78 15.04
C PRO A 317 4.60 -33.85 16.08
N ARG A 318 5.92 -33.72 16.01
CA ARG A 318 6.69 -32.86 16.91
C ARG A 318 6.42 -31.38 16.66
N LEU A 319 6.24 -31.01 15.39
CA LEU A 319 5.79 -29.72 14.89
C LEU A 319 4.89 -29.96 13.67
N THR A 320 4.03 -28.99 13.38
CA THR A 320 3.24 -28.98 12.14
C THR A 320 3.45 -27.66 11.40
N PHE A 321 3.26 -27.68 10.09
CA PHE A 321 3.36 -26.54 9.19
C PHE A 321 2.05 -26.32 8.43
N GLN A 322 1.96 -25.18 7.74
CA GLN A 322 0.83 -24.87 6.87
C GLN A 322 0.60 -25.99 5.83
N ALA A 323 -0.66 -26.38 5.68
CA ALA A 323 -1.13 -27.33 4.68
C ALA A 323 -0.55 -27.07 3.28
N HIS A 324 -0.21 -28.16 2.59
CA HIS A 324 0.24 -28.20 1.20
C HIS A 324 1.59 -27.54 0.91
N MET A 325 2.41 -27.21 1.92
CA MET A 325 3.74 -26.65 1.68
C MET A 325 4.71 -27.64 1.00
N ALA A 326 4.38 -28.94 1.03
CA ALA A 326 5.11 -30.02 0.37
C ALA A 326 6.62 -30.07 0.73
N PRO A 327 6.98 -30.38 2.00
CA PRO A 327 8.37 -30.45 2.40
C PRO A 327 9.10 -31.64 1.75
N LEU A 328 10.31 -31.43 1.21
CA LEU A 328 11.04 -32.49 0.51
C LEU A 328 12.41 -32.84 1.12
N ASP A 329 12.94 -31.99 1.99
CA ASP A 329 14.23 -32.25 2.65
C ASP A 329 14.30 -31.50 3.98
N ILE A 330 15.10 -32.02 4.91
CA ILE A 330 15.44 -31.40 6.18
C ILE A 330 16.92 -31.61 6.48
N LEU A 331 17.62 -30.56 6.91
CA LEU A 331 19.02 -30.66 7.35
C LEU A 331 19.24 -29.88 8.63
N PHE A 332 20.02 -30.44 9.55
CA PHE A 332 20.46 -29.74 10.76
C PHE A 332 21.79 -29.04 10.51
N ASN A 333 21.99 -27.90 11.19
CA ASN A 333 23.33 -27.31 11.29
C ASN A 333 24.25 -28.20 12.14
N ASN A 334 25.57 -27.98 12.06
CA ASN A 334 26.54 -28.83 12.77
C ASN A 334 26.34 -28.86 14.30
N SER A 335 25.81 -27.78 14.90
CA SER A 335 25.51 -27.74 16.34
C SER A 335 24.18 -28.41 16.70
N GLY A 336 23.33 -28.74 15.73
CA GLY A 336 21.97 -29.27 15.93
C GLY A 336 20.97 -28.23 16.44
N THR A 337 21.33 -26.95 16.51
CA THR A 337 20.46 -25.91 17.09
C THR A 337 19.40 -25.41 16.11
N GLU A 338 19.60 -25.63 14.81
CA GLU A 338 18.72 -25.17 13.74
C GLU A 338 18.51 -26.29 12.73
N ALA A 339 17.33 -26.32 12.13
CA ALA A 339 17.00 -27.18 11.00
C ALA A 339 16.45 -26.33 9.84
N TRP A 340 16.90 -26.62 8.62
CA TRP A 340 16.35 -26.05 7.39
C TRP A 340 15.45 -27.07 6.72
N VAL A 341 14.28 -26.62 6.25
CA VAL A 341 13.30 -27.45 5.55
C VAL A 341 13.02 -26.84 4.18
N SER A 342 13.04 -27.65 3.12
CA SER A 342 12.72 -27.19 1.76
C SER A 342 11.23 -27.37 1.47
N PHE A 343 10.49 -26.28 1.26
CA PHE A 343 9.06 -26.31 0.90
C PHE A 343 8.86 -26.18 -0.60
N HIS A 344 8.56 -27.29 -1.26
CA HIS A 344 8.46 -27.39 -2.72
C HIS A 344 7.23 -26.65 -3.27
N GLY A 345 6.15 -26.57 -2.49
CA GLY A 345 4.96 -25.78 -2.77
C GLY A 345 3.75 -26.54 -3.29
N SER A 346 2.57 -25.97 -3.02
CA SER A 346 1.27 -26.61 -3.13
C SER A 346 0.72 -26.70 -4.56
N TRP A 347 0.14 -27.83 -4.90
CA TRP A 347 -0.77 -27.94 -6.05
C TRP A 347 -2.26 -28.00 -5.62
N ASP A 348 -2.56 -28.63 -4.48
CA ASP A 348 -3.91 -28.88 -3.95
C ASP A 348 -4.40 -27.75 -3.01
N ARG A 349 -4.18 -26.50 -3.40
CA ARG A 349 -4.66 -25.33 -2.63
C ARG A 349 -4.98 -24.16 -3.55
N THR A 350 -6.16 -23.54 -3.39
CA THR A 350 -6.59 -22.44 -4.28
C THR A 350 -5.61 -21.26 -4.27
N SER A 351 -5.09 -20.90 -3.09
CA SER A 351 -3.98 -19.94 -2.99
C SER A 351 -2.70 -20.73 -2.75
N PRO A 352 -1.75 -20.79 -3.71
CA PRO A 352 -0.56 -21.58 -3.50
C PRO A 352 0.21 -21.15 -2.25
N SER A 353 0.68 -22.12 -1.49
CA SER A 353 1.52 -22.01 -0.30
C SER A 353 2.82 -22.78 -0.53
N GLY A 354 3.82 -22.57 0.32
CA GLY A 354 5.19 -22.95 0.01
C GLY A 354 5.75 -21.94 -1.00
N TYR A 355 6.45 -22.38 -2.06
CA TYR A 355 7.01 -21.56 -3.16
C TYR A 355 7.43 -20.13 -2.76
N LYS A 356 8.02 -19.90 -1.59
CA LYS A 356 8.12 -18.56 -0.99
C LYS A 356 8.95 -17.54 -1.83
N LEU A 357 9.39 -17.93 -3.02
CA LEU A 357 10.05 -17.17 -4.08
C LEU A 357 9.16 -16.37 -5.04
N ASN A 358 8.06 -16.91 -5.61
CA ASN A 358 7.48 -16.33 -6.84
C ASN A 358 6.81 -14.96 -6.67
N GLN A 359 5.93 -14.80 -5.67
CA GLN A 359 5.35 -13.48 -5.37
C GLN A 359 6.43 -12.50 -4.91
N HIS A 360 7.46 -13.01 -4.25
CA HIS A 360 8.55 -12.17 -3.79
C HIS A 360 9.38 -11.63 -4.97
N ILE A 361 9.72 -12.47 -5.95
CA ILE A 361 10.38 -12.03 -7.19
C ILE A 361 9.57 -10.94 -7.89
N ALA A 362 8.25 -11.12 -8.01
CA ALA A 362 7.35 -10.15 -8.61
C ALA A 362 7.35 -8.78 -7.89
N THR A 363 7.66 -8.74 -6.59
CA THR A 363 7.80 -7.48 -5.83
C THR A 363 9.10 -6.71 -6.13
N TYR A 364 10.14 -7.36 -6.66
CA TYR A 364 11.38 -6.68 -7.08
C TYR A 364 11.33 -6.19 -8.54
N LEU A 365 10.25 -6.50 -9.27
CA LEU A 365 10.05 -6.02 -10.63
C LEU A 365 9.44 -4.61 -10.59
N THR A 366 10.33 -3.62 -10.65
CA THR A 366 9.96 -2.19 -10.59
C THR A 366 9.16 -1.74 -11.81
N ASN A 367 9.39 -2.34 -12.98
CA ASN A 367 8.65 -2.02 -14.20
C ASN A 367 7.43 -2.91 -14.42
N ASP A 368 6.31 -2.29 -14.83
CA ASP A 368 5.07 -3.01 -15.17
C ASP A 368 5.26 -4.00 -16.34
N SER A 369 6.14 -3.65 -17.29
CA SER A 369 6.47 -4.49 -18.44
C SER A 369 7.21 -5.77 -18.03
N ASP A 370 8.13 -5.65 -17.06
CA ASP A 370 8.91 -6.78 -16.57
C ASP A 370 8.02 -7.71 -15.75
N LEU A 371 7.11 -7.15 -14.93
CA LEU A 371 6.09 -7.94 -14.22
C LEU A 371 5.18 -8.70 -15.20
N CYS A 372 4.72 -8.05 -16.27
CA CYS A 372 3.95 -8.72 -17.32
C CYS A 372 4.77 -9.81 -18.03
N SER A 373 6.03 -9.57 -18.35
CA SER A 373 6.90 -10.56 -18.97
C SER A 373 7.14 -11.76 -18.04
N PHE A 374 7.32 -11.50 -16.75
CA PHE A 374 7.45 -12.52 -15.71
C PHE A 374 6.17 -13.36 -15.57
N THR A 375 4.99 -12.75 -15.64
CA THR A 375 3.73 -13.53 -15.61
C THR A 375 3.52 -14.38 -16.86
N LEU A 376 4.22 -14.12 -17.96
CA LEU A 376 4.15 -14.93 -19.18
C LEU A 376 5.08 -16.15 -19.18
N VAL A 377 5.96 -16.29 -18.16
CA VAL A 377 6.92 -17.40 -18.07
C VAL A 377 6.22 -18.76 -18.03
N CYS A 378 5.19 -18.89 -17.20
CA CYS A 378 4.33 -20.08 -17.17
C CYS A 378 3.00 -19.75 -16.47
N TYR A 379 2.04 -20.67 -16.60
CA TYR A 379 0.73 -20.55 -15.96
C TYR A 379 0.83 -20.39 -14.43
N GLN A 380 1.77 -21.09 -13.78
CA GLN A 380 1.94 -21.08 -12.34
C GLN A 380 2.44 -19.72 -11.83
N THR A 381 3.41 -19.10 -12.52
CA THR A 381 3.88 -17.74 -12.22
C THR A 381 2.78 -16.72 -12.45
N HIS A 382 2.05 -16.85 -13.57
CA HIS A 382 0.87 -16.03 -13.85
C HIS A 382 -0.14 -16.11 -12.69
N ALA A 383 -0.49 -17.33 -12.26
CA ALA A 383 -1.45 -17.55 -11.18
C ALA A 383 -0.96 -16.99 -9.84
N ALA A 384 0.32 -17.17 -9.50
CA ALA A 384 0.90 -16.65 -8.26
C ALA A 384 0.90 -15.12 -8.19
N VAL A 385 1.18 -14.43 -9.31
CA VAL A 385 1.13 -12.96 -9.36
C VAL A 385 -0.31 -12.45 -9.41
N HIS A 386 -1.23 -13.15 -10.07
CA HIS A 386 -2.57 -12.64 -10.33
C HIS A 386 -3.67 -13.15 -9.41
N THR A 387 -3.36 -14.05 -8.47
CA THR A 387 -4.31 -14.55 -7.45
C THR A 387 -4.93 -13.40 -6.65
N PRO A 388 -6.22 -13.48 -6.25
CA PRO A 388 -6.89 -12.40 -5.54
C PRO A 388 -6.25 -11.97 -4.21
N ARG A 389 -5.44 -12.86 -3.61
CA ARG A 389 -4.71 -12.62 -2.36
C ARG A 389 -3.24 -12.21 -2.56
N SER A 390 -2.78 -12.05 -3.81
CA SER A 390 -1.38 -11.76 -4.11
C SER A 390 -0.91 -10.49 -3.39
N SER A 391 0.16 -10.58 -2.60
CA SER A 391 0.72 -9.43 -1.89
C SER A 391 1.42 -8.44 -2.84
N VAL A 392 1.82 -8.91 -4.04
CA VAL A 392 2.48 -8.12 -5.10
C VAL A 392 1.73 -6.82 -5.38
N TRP A 393 0.42 -6.89 -5.57
CA TRP A 393 -0.37 -5.73 -5.95
C TRP A 393 -0.57 -4.75 -4.80
N ARG A 394 -0.56 -5.22 -3.55
CA ARG A 394 -0.59 -4.32 -2.40
C ARG A 394 0.72 -3.55 -2.29
N GLN A 395 1.85 -4.24 -2.41
CA GLN A 395 3.16 -3.58 -2.37
C GLN A 395 3.32 -2.58 -3.53
N ARG A 396 3.07 -3.01 -4.77
CA ARG A 396 3.21 -2.13 -5.95
C ARG A 396 2.23 -0.97 -5.94
N PHE A 397 1.04 -1.16 -5.36
CA PHE A 397 0.13 -0.05 -5.13
C PHE A 397 0.73 0.92 -4.11
N ASN A 398 1.20 0.44 -2.95
CA ASN A 398 1.77 1.27 -1.89
C ASN A 398 3.04 2.02 -2.31
N GLU A 399 3.80 1.49 -3.28
CA GLU A 399 4.99 2.15 -3.83
C GLU A 399 4.65 3.33 -4.74
N ILE A 400 3.46 3.37 -5.33
CA ILE A 400 3.09 4.35 -6.37
C ILE A 400 1.90 5.23 -5.96
N PHE A 401 1.03 4.74 -5.08
CA PHE A 401 -0.22 5.37 -4.67
C PHE A 401 -0.45 5.19 -3.17
N ASP A 402 -1.27 6.07 -2.57
CA ASP A 402 -1.65 5.95 -1.17
C ASP A 402 -2.78 4.93 -0.98
N ILE A 403 -2.60 3.98 -0.06
CA ILE A 403 -3.58 2.92 0.20
C ILE A 403 -4.62 3.39 1.22
N ILE A 404 -5.90 3.27 0.84
CA ILE A 404 -6.99 3.30 1.82
C ILE A 404 -6.96 2.02 2.68
N PRO A 405 -6.91 2.12 4.03
CA PRO A 405 -6.94 0.95 4.91
C PRO A 405 -8.14 0.02 4.64
N GLY A 406 -7.91 -1.30 4.79
CA GLY A 406 -8.95 -2.32 4.64
C GLY A 406 -9.21 -2.81 3.20
N ARG A 407 -8.51 -2.26 2.19
CA ARG A 407 -8.66 -2.69 0.78
C ARG A 407 -7.99 -4.05 0.51
N GLN A 408 -8.68 -4.88 -0.26
CA GLN A 408 -8.21 -6.22 -0.63
C GLN A 408 -7.23 -6.17 -1.80
N SER A 409 -6.26 -7.09 -1.86
CA SER A 409 -5.21 -7.09 -2.90
C SER A 409 -5.75 -7.10 -4.33
N HIS A 410 -6.82 -7.86 -4.60
CA HIS A 410 -7.44 -7.89 -5.93
C HIS A 410 -8.08 -6.55 -6.33
N GLU A 411 -8.62 -5.80 -5.38
CA GLU A 411 -9.17 -4.46 -5.62
C GLU A 411 -8.05 -3.48 -5.94
N LEU A 412 -6.96 -3.54 -5.17
CA LEU A 412 -5.75 -2.75 -5.38
C LEU A 412 -5.14 -3.05 -6.76
N LYS A 413 -5.10 -4.32 -7.19
CA LYS A 413 -4.68 -4.70 -8.54
C LYS A 413 -5.50 -3.99 -9.62
N MET A 414 -6.82 -4.09 -9.56
CA MET A 414 -7.71 -3.49 -10.56
C MET A 414 -7.53 -1.97 -10.61
N GLN A 415 -7.46 -1.34 -9.45
CA GLN A 415 -7.27 0.10 -9.32
C GLN A 415 -5.89 0.52 -9.83
N TYR A 416 -4.81 -0.18 -9.46
CA TYR A 416 -3.45 0.04 -9.96
C TYR A 416 -3.42 0.02 -11.50
N GLN A 417 -3.92 -1.05 -12.10
CA GLN A 417 -3.90 -1.25 -13.54
C GLN A 417 -4.72 -0.18 -14.28
N HIS A 418 -5.87 0.21 -13.71
CA HIS A 418 -6.68 1.28 -14.27
C HIS A 418 -5.96 2.63 -14.21
N ARG A 419 -5.48 3.03 -13.03
CA ARG A 419 -4.76 4.29 -12.82
C ARG A 419 -3.52 4.40 -13.71
N ARG A 420 -2.65 3.39 -13.69
CA ARG A 420 -1.43 3.37 -14.50
C ARG A 420 -1.73 3.49 -15.99
N ARG A 421 -2.78 2.82 -16.48
CA ARG A 421 -3.20 2.91 -17.89
C ARG A 421 -3.66 4.33 -18.24
N VAL A 422 -4.50 4.93 -17.41
CA VAL A 422 -5.07 6.26 -17.64
C VAL A 422 -3.99 7.34 -17.55
N LEU A 423 -3.22 7.37 -16.47
CA LEU A 423 -2.16 8.36 -16.25
C LEU A 423 -1.08 8.30 -17.32
N ARG A 424 -0.72 7.10 -17.80
CA ARG A 424 0.27 6.94 -18.88
C ARG A 424 -0.28 7.34 -20.25
N LYS A 425 -1.56 7.09 -20.53
CA LYS A 425 -2.17 7.48 -21.81
C LYS A 425 -2.36 8.99 -21.88
N GLY A 426 -2.75 9.61 -20.76
CA GLY A 426 -3.09 11.02 -20.69
C GLY A 426 -4.29 11.40 -21.55
N ALA A 427 -4.52 12.71 -21.62
CA ALA A 427 -5.49 13.34 -22.50
C ALA A 427 -4.98 14.74 -22.87
N HIS A 428 -5.54 15.30 -23.95
CA HIS A 428 -5.44 16.73 -24.25
C HIS A 428 -6.70 17.39 -23.67
N PHE A 429 -6.53 18.28 -22.69
CA PHE A 429 -7.62 18.91 -21.97
C PHE A 429 -8.08 20.18 -22.67
N VAL A 430 -9.32 20.18 -23.16
CA VAL A 430 -9.94 21.34 -23.83
C VAL A 430 -11.18 21.79 -23.08
N LEU A 431 -12.15 20.89 -22.90
CA LEU A 431 -13.41 21.16 -22.23
C LEU A 431 -13.79 20.07 -21.21
N GLY A 432 -12.98 19.03 -21.03
CA GLY A 432 -13.24 17.94 -20.09
C GLY A 432 -14.32 16.94 -20.55
N ARG A 433 -14.69 16.97 -21.84
CA ARG A 433 -15.88 16.24 -22.36
C ARG A 433 -15.54 15.00 -23.16
N ALA A 434 -14.33 14.90 -23.72
CA ALA A 434 -13.91 13.68 -24.39
C ALA A 434 -13.85 12.50 -23.40
N SER A 435 -14.03 11.28 -23.90
CA SER A 435 -13.96 10.07 -23.06
C SER A 435 -12.63 9.94 -22.33
N GLU A 436 -11.55 10.28 -23.01
CA GLU A 436 -10.19 10.28 -22.47
C GLU A 436 -10.02 11.31 -21.36
N GLU A 437 -10.49 12.55 -21.59
CA GLU A 437 -10.45 13.62 -20.59
C GLU A 437 -11.23 13.18 -19.34
N ARG A 438 -12.49 12.72 -19.50
CA ARG A 438 -13.32 12.27 -18.37
C ARG A 438 -12.67 11.15 -17.58
N SER A 439 -12.10 10.15 -18.26
CA SER A 439 -11.41 9.05 -17.58
C SER A 439 -10.19 9.54 -16.79
N CYS A 440 -9.44 10.52 -17.31
CA CYS A 440 -8.33 11.14 -16.56
C CYS A 440 -8.84 11.92 -15.36
N LEU A 441 -9.89 12.73 -15.52
CA LEU A 441 -10.47 13.54 -14.46
C LEU A 441 -11.01 12.68 -13.30
N GLU A 442 -11.65 11.54 -13.59
CA GLU A 442 -12.08 10.60 -12.55
C GLU A 442 -10.90 10.05 -11.74
N VAL A 443 -9.82 9.63 -12.42
CA VAL A 443 -8.61 9.13 -11.75
C VAL A 443 -7.95 10.23 -10.91
N ILE A 444 -7.83 11.45 -11.45
CA ILE A 444 -7.22 12.59 -10.74
C ILE A 444 -8.05 12.95 -9.50
N ARG A 445 -9.38 13.02 -9.62
CA ARG A 445 -10.27 13.25 -8.46
C ARG A 445 -10.01 12.22 -7.38
N ASP A 446 -9.93 10.94 -7.74
CA ASP A 446 -9.71 9.89 -6.76
C ASP A 446 -8.30 9.98 -6.12
N LEU A 447 -7.27 10.39 -6.87
CA LEU A 447 -5.93 10.67 -6.29
C LEU A 447 -5.98 11.82 -5.27
N ILE A 448 -6.72 12.89 -5.57
CA ILE A 448 -6.90 14.04 -4.67
C ILE A 448 -7.62 13.62 -3.38
N ILE A 449 -8.68 12.82 -3.48
CA ILE A 449 -9.46 12.37 -2.32
C ILE A 449 -8.66 11.37 -1.46
N GLU A 450 -7.88 10.51 -2.10
CA GLU A 450 -7.16 9.43 -1.41
C GLU A 450 -5.76 9.81 -0.93
N SER A 451 -5.25 10.99 -1.28
CA SER A 451 -3.94 11.46 -0.80
C SER A 451 -3.87 11.45 0.73
N PHE A 452 -2.76 10.98 1.28
CA PHE A 452 -2.53 10.82 2.72
C PHE A 452 -3.46 9.81 3.42
N ALA A 453 -4.21 8.96 2.70
CA ALA A 453 -5.10 7.97 3.33
C ALA A 453 -4.35 6.89 4.17
N ASN A 454 -3.06 6.70 3.93
CA ASN A 454 -2.15 5.78 4.60
C ASN A 454 -1.58 6.33 5.93
N THR A 455 -1.44 7.65 6.07
CA THR A 455 -0.82 8.30 7.24
C THR A 455 -1.71 8.29 8.49
N ALA A 456 -3.02 8.02 8.34
CA ALA A 456 -3.94 7.87 9.47
C ALA A 456 -3.62 6.69 10.42
N SER A 457 -2.66 5.82 10.07
CA SER A 457 -2.31 4.60 10.82
C SER A 457 -0.88 4.54 11.37
N SER A 458 -0.03 5.54 11.08
CA SER A 458 1.39 5.58 11.47
C SER A 458 1.77 6.91 12.12
N SER A 459 2.83 6.93 12.94
CA SER A 459 3.35 8.15 13.60
C SER A 459 3.54 9.32 12.61
N PRO A 460 3.40 10.57 13.08
CA PRO A 460 3.21 11.78 12.25
C PRO A 460 4.45 12.25 11.47
N THR A 461 5.40 11.37 11.16
CA THR A 461 6.72 11.73 10.59
C THR A 461 6.81 11.52 9.07
N SER A 462 5.71 11.18 8.39
CA SER A 462 5.67 11.01 6.93
C SER A 462 4.81 12.10 6.31
N SER A 463 5.44 13.22 5.92
CA SER A 463 4.84 14.35 5.19
C SER A 463 4.60 14.07 3.69
N HIS A 464 4.88 12.86 3.21
CA HIS A 464 4.87 12.52 1.79
C HIS A 464 3.61 11.75 1.37
N SER A 465 2.94 12.19 0.30
CA SER A 465 1.83 11.48 -0.37
C SER A 465 2.25 11.01 -1.76
N ASN A 466 2.13 9.70 -2.01
CA ASN A 466 2.43 9.13 -3.32
C ASN A 466 1.42 9.61 -4.37
N ASN A 467 0.16 9.80 -3.98
CA ASN A 467 -0.87 10.30 -4.89
C ASN A 467 -0.59 11.74 -5.34
N LEU A 468 -0.14 12.61 -4.43
CA LEU A 468 0.29 13.97 -4.80
C LEU A 468 1.50 13.95 -5.74
N HIS A 469 2.47 13.08 -5.50
CA HIS A 469 3.61 12.91 -6.40
C HIS A 469 3.17 12.48 -7.80
N GLN A 470 2.29 11.47 -7.92
CA GLN A 470 1.75 11.04 -9.22
C GLN A 470 0.93 12.14 -9.91
N LEU A 471 0.22 12.97 -9.15
CA LEU A 471 -0.55 14.09 -9.69
C LEU A 471 0.37 15.19 -10.26
N TYR A 472 1.44 15.55 -9.54
CA TYR A 472 2.45 16.49 -10.03
C TYR A 472 3.11 15.98 -11.32
N GLU A 473 3.54 14.71 -11.34
CA GLU A 473 4.11 14.07 -12.52
C GLU A 473 3.14 14.08 -13.72
N PHE A 474 1.85 13.85 -13.48
CA PHE A 474 0.84 13.92 -14.53
C PHE A 474 0.68 15.35 -15.07
N ILE A 475 0.62 16.35 -14.19
CA ILE A 475 0.47 17.76 -14.57
C ILE A 475 1.66 18.23 -15.40
N ARG A 476 2.89 17.94 -14.96
CA ARG A 476 4.11 18.33 -15.68
C ARG A 476 4.16 17.80 -17.12
N ASN A 477 3.48 16.68 -17.39
CA ASN A 477 3.51 16.00 -18.69
C ASN A 477 2.22 16.20 -19.52
N THR A 478 1.29 17.06 -19.10
CA THR A 478 0.01 17.29 -19.78
C THR A 478 -0.34 18.78 -19.85
N ASP A 479 -1.37 19.14 -20.63
CA ASP A 479 -1.86 20.51 -20.78
C ASP A 479 -2.94 20.89 -19.75
N LEU A 480 -3.12 20.09 -18.68
CA LEU A 480 -4.21 20.23 -17.71
C LEU A 480 -4.29 21.64 -17.09
N LEU A 481 -3.14 22.26 -16.79
CA LEU A 481 -3.05 23.60 -16.19
C LEU A 481 -2.64 24.70 -17.16
N GLU A 482 -2.39 24.36 -18.42
CA GLU A 482 -1.99 25.34 -19.43
C GLU A 482 -3.14 26.31 -19.73
N ARG A 483 -4.38 25.79 -19.81
CA ARG A 483 -5.59 26.57 -20.11
C ARG A 483 -6.59 26.51 -18.95
N LEU A 484 -6.33 27.27 -17.88
CA LEU A 484 -7.24 27.39 -16.72
C LEU A 484 -8.62 27.95 -17.08
N CYS A 485 -8.67 28.87 -18.05
CA CYS A 485 -9.90 29.52 -18.51
C CYS A 485 -10.00 29.42 -20.04
N PRO A 486 -10.35 28.23 -20.60
CA PRO A 486 -10.48 28.08 -22.05
C PRO A 486 -11.59 29.02 -22.52
N ALA A 487 -11.23 30.02 -23.32
CA ALA A 487 -12.16 31.05 -23.76
C ALA A 487 -13.41 30.44 -24.42
N GLN A 488 -14.56 31.03 -24.11
CA GLN A 488 -15.69 31.01 -25.04
C GLN A 488 -15.26 31.78 -26.29
N VAL A 489 -14.66 31.09 -27.27
CA VAL A 489 -14.22 31.74 -28.51
C VAL A 489 -15.44 32.30 -29.24
N ARG A 490 -15.60 33.64 -29.25
CA ARG A 490 -16.63 34.37 -30.01
C ARG A 490 -16.36 34.46 -31.52
N LYS A 491 -15.25 33.91 -32.01
CA LYS A 491 -14.92 33.94 -33.44
C LYS A 491 -15.62 32.79 -34.18
N TYR A 492 -16.53 33.13 -35.08
CA TYR A 492 -17.25 32.25 -36.03
C TYR A 492 -18.60 31.63 -35.61
N GLY A 493 -19.30 32.17 -34.61
CA GLY A 493 -20.73 31.83 -34.41
C GLY A 493 -21.01 30.42 -33.91
N VAL A 494 -20.03 29.74 -33.31
CA VAL A 494 -20.22 28.47 -32.61
C VAL A 494 -19.80 28.66 -31.15
N CYS A 495 -20.77 28.77 -30.24
CA CYS A 495 -20.50 28.66 -28.80
C CYS A 495 -20.02 27.24 -28.51
N GLN A 496 -18.72 27.03 -28.31
CA GLN A 496 -18.27 25.83 -27.61
C GLN A 496 -18.72 25.96 -26.14
N GLY A 497 -19.47 24.97 -25.67
CA GLY A 497 -20.14 25.02 -24.36
C GLY A 497 -19.18 25.14 -23.17
N THR A 498 -19.73 25.44 -21.99
CA THR A 498 -18.99 25.53 -20.72
C THR A 498 -18.13 24.29 -20.44
N ALA A 499 -16.91 24.46 -19.96
CA ALA A 499 -16.05 23.34 -19.57
C ALA A 499 -16.76 22.42 -18.57
N GLU A 500 -16.48 21.12 -18.64
CA GLU A 500 -16.99 20.12 -17.70
C GLU A 500 -16.66 20.55 -16.27
N PRO A 501 -17.63 20.62 -15.35
CA PRO A 501 -17.38 21.17 -14.01
C PRO A 501 -16.27 20.45 -13.23
N LEU A 502 -16.12 19.12 -13.41
CA LEU A 502 -15.06 18.36 -12.76
C LEU A 502 -13.66 18.80 -13.24
N LEU A 503 -13.49 19.17 -14.51
CA LEU A 503 -12.24 19.74 -15.02
C LEU A 503 -11.90 21.02 -14.28
N GLN A 504 -12.87 21.93 -14.16
CA GLN A 504 -12.67 23.22 -13.49
C GLN A 504 -12.28 23.04 -12.01
N VAL A 505 -12.95 22.12 -11.30
CA VAL A 505 -12.65 21.81 -9.90
C VAL A 505 -11.24 21.25 -9.75
N ILE A 506 -10.85 20.30 -10.62
CA ILE A 506 -9.51 19.69 -10.60
C ILE A 506 -8.44 20.73 -10.92
N GLN A 507 -8.67 21.57 -11.93
CA GLN A 507 -7.78 22.67 -12.26
C GLN A 507 -7.60 23.55 -11.03
N LEU A 508 -8.69 24.01 -10.41
CA LEU A 508 -8.65 24.86 -9.22
C LEU A 508 -7.86 24.21 -8.07
N MET A 509 -8.10 22.93 -7.77
CA MET A 509 -7.34 22.18 -6.76
C MET A 509 -5.84 22.15 -7.03
N CYS A 510 -5.44 22.11 -8.30
CA CYS A 510 -4.05 21.97 -8.73
C CYS A 510 -3.39 23.32 -9.10
N THR A 511 -4.10 24.44 -8.95
CA THR A 511 -3.66 25.77 -9.43
C THR A 511 -2.37 26.27 -8.79
N HIS A 512 -2.01 25.82 -7.59
CA HIS A 512 -0.73 26.19 -6.96
C HIS A 512 0.47 25.81 -7.85
N TRP A 513 0.41 24.69 -8.57
CA TRP A 513 1.44 24.35 -9.58
C TRP A 513 1.40 25.22 -10.83
N SER A 514 0.29 25.90 -11.13
CA SER A 514 0.27 26.89 -12.22
C SER A 514 1.09 28.15 -11.91
N LEU A 515 1.41 28.37 -10.62
CA LEU A 515 2.30 29.41 -10.13
C LEU A 515 3.75 28.95 -9.98
N ASP A 516 4.05 27.67 -10.23
CA ASP A 516 5.40 27.14 -10.21
C ASP A 516 6.20 27.70 -11.39
N LEU A 517 7.12 28.61 -11.09
CA LEU A 517 7.98 29.28 -12.05
C LEU A 517 8.84 28.31 -12.87
N SER A 518 9.09 27.10 -12.37
CA SER A 518 9.88 26.07 -13.08
C SER A 518 9.10 25.36 -14.19
N LEU A 519 7.76 25.39 -14.14
CA LEU A 519 6.92 24.74 -15.15
C LEU A 519 6.64 25.64 -16.36
N GLY A 520 6.86 26.95 -16.24
CA GLY A 520 6.83 27.88 -17.38
C GLY A 520 5.46 28.05 -18.06
N TYR A 521 4.35 27.81 -17.36
CA TYR A 521 3.02 27.95 -17.95
C TYR A 521 2.69 29.41 -18.28
N GLU A 522 2.39 29.68 -19.54
CA GLU A 522 1.89 30.99 -19.98
C GLU A 522 0.48 31.29 -19.44
N THR A 523 0.16 32.57 -19.31
CA THR A 523 -1.18 33.04 -18.99
C THR A 523 -1.95 33.33 -20.27
N TYR A 524 -3.05 32.61 -20.47
CA TYR A 524 -3.96 32.81 -21.59
C TYR A 524 -5.22 33.55 -21.13
N ASN A 525 -5.81 34.36 -22.04
CA ASN A 525 -7.08 35.08 -21.81
C ASN A 525 -7.07 35.97 -20.55
N PHE A 526 -5.94 36.64 -20.28
CA PHE A 526 -5.82 37.52 -19.13
C PHE A 526 -6.84 38.67 -19.18
N ASP A 527 -7.07 39.25 -20.35
CA ASP A 527 -8.10 40.27 -20.62
C ASP A 527 -9.49 39.87 -20.11
N ILE A 528 -9.89 38.61 -20.37
CA ILE A 528 -11.16 38.06 -19.89
C ILE A 528 -11.11 37.87 -18.37
N SER A 529 -10.02 37.31 -17.84
CA SER A 529 -9.86 37.17 -16.38
C SER A 529 -9.92 38.51 -15.66
N GLN A 530 -9.25 39.55 -16.19
CA GLN A 530 -9.25 40.91 -15.68
C GLN A 530 -10.66 41.49 -15.65
N GLN A 531 -11.44 41.33 -16.73
CA GLN A 531 -12.84 41.74 -16.74
C GLN A 531 -13.67 40.99 -15.68
N MET A 532 -13.53 39.67 -15.60
CA MET A 532 -14.33 38.83 -14.71
C MET A 532 -14.10 39.16 -13.24
N VAL A 533 -12.85 39.43 -12.83
CA VAL A 533 -12.52 39.76 -11.42
C VAL A 533 -13.09 41.11 -10.97
N TYR A 534 -13.27 42.06 -11.88
CA TYR A 534 -13.90 43.36 -11.60
C TYR A 534 -15.40 43.42 -11.92
N GLN A 535 -15.99 42.33 -12.41
CA GLN A 535 -17.41 42.27 -12.78
C GLN A 535 -18.32 42.34 -11.54
N HIS A 536 -19.51 42.92 -11.71
CA HIS A 536 -20.50 43.05 -10.64
C HIS A 536 -20.80 41.70 -9.96
N PRO A 537 -20.90 41.63 -8.62
CA PRO A 537 -21.19 40.39 -7.89
C PRO A 537 -22.43 39.65 -8.40
N ASP A 538 -23.51 40.35 -8.78
CA ASP A 538 -24.71 39.70 -9.34
C ASP A 538 -24.47 38.98 -10.67
N GLN A 539 -23.48 39.40 -11.44
CA GLN A 539 -23.15 38.80 -12.74
C GLN A 539 -22.09 37.72 -12.63
N CYS A 540 -21.17 37.85 -11.67
CA CYS A 540 -20.11 36.88 -11.38
C CYS A 540 -20.10 36.56 -9.88
N PRO A 541 -21.16 35.93 -9.35
CA PRO A 541 -21.26 35.70 -7.91
C PRO A 541 -20.24 34.64 -7.49
N LEU A 542 -19.72 34.75 -6.26
CA LEU A 542 -18.82 33.75 -5.68
C LEU A 542 -19.52 32.40 -5.45
N PHE A 543 -20.83 32.45 -5.14
CA PHE A 543 -21.69 31.29 -4.98
C PHE A 543 -22.88 31.33 -5.95
N LEU A 544 -23.22 30.18 -6.54
CA LEU A 544 -24.22 30.07 -7.60
C LEU A 544 -25.66 29.90 -7.08
N ASP A 545 -25.82 29.64 -5.79
CA ASP A 545 -27.12 29.42 -5.16
C ASP A 545 -27.31 30.32 -3.94
N GLN A 546 -28.59 30.55 -3.61
CA GLN A 546 -29.03 31.39 -2.50
C GLN A 546 -28.63 30.87 -1.11
N HIS A 547 -28.18 29.62 -0.99
CA HIS A 547 -27.73 29.02 0.27
C HIS A 547 -26.21 28.97 0.37
N MET A 548 -25.49 29.55 -0.60
CA MET A 548 -24.04 29.66 -0.63
C MET A 548 -23.33 28.30 -0.51
N CYS A 549 -23.91 27.26 -1.13
CA CYS A 549 -23.42 25.87 -1.05
C CYS A 549 -22.64 25.43 -2.30
N SER A 550 -22.92 26.05 -3.44
CA SER A 550 -22.39 25.76 -4.77
C SER A 550 -21.43 26.86 -5.18
N ILE A 551 -20.15 26.52 -5.29
CA ILE A 551 -19.11 27.49 -5.57
C ILE A 551 -19.10 27.80 -7.07
N ASN A 552 -18.93 29.08 -7.43
CA ASN A 552 -18.63 29.47 -8.80
C ASN A 552 -17.15 29.21 -9.11
N ILE A 553 -16.82 27.96 -9.39
CA ILE A 553 -15.44 27.50 -9.65
C ILE A 553 -14.82 28.25 -10.84
N ASN A 554 -15.60 28.53 -11.89
CA ASN A 554 -15.14 29.31 -13.03
C ASN A 554 -14.65 30.70 -12.62
N PHE A 555 -15.38 31.38 -11.73
CA PHE A 555 -14.99 32.69 -11.23
C PHE A 555 -13.68 32.62 -10.41
N LEU A 556 -13.53 31.59 -9.55
CA LEU A 556 -12.28 31.38 -8.81
C LEU A 556 -11.08 31.08 -9.71
N LEU A 557 -11.28 30.34 -10.81
CA LEU A 557 -10.24 30.11 -11.82
C LEU A 557 -9.81 31.42 -12.50
N HIS A 558 -10.73 32.35 -12.76
CA HIS A 558 -10.38 33.68 -13.27
C HIS A 558 -9.56 34.50 -12.28
N ILE A 559 -9.90 34.47 -10.97
CA ILE A 559 -9.09 35.10 -9.91
C ILE A 559 -7.67 34.50 -9.90
N MET A 560 -7.57 33.18 -9.94
CA MET A 560 -6.27 32.51 -9.94
C MET A 560 -5.47 32.84 -11.21
N ASN A 561 -6.08 32.83 -12.39
CA ASN A 561 -5.41 33.19 -13.64
C ASN A 561 -4.97 34.67 -13.65
N PHE A 562 -5.73 35.56 -12.99
CA PHE A 562 -5.36 36.96 -12.78
C PHE A 562 -4.11 37.09 -11.90
N PHE A 563 -4.06 36.45 -10.74
CA PHE A 563 -2.86 36.50 -9.89
C PHE A 563 -1.68 35.73 -10.49
N LYS A 564 -1.93 34.65 -11.25
CA LYS A 564 -0.90 33.96 -12.05
C LYS A 564 -0.20 34.94 -12.99
N TYR A 565 -0.96 35.74 -13.73
CA TYR A 565 -0.39 36.77 -14.61
C TYR A 565 0.59 37.69 -13.88
N HIS A 566 0.17 38.27 -12.75
CA HIS A 566 1.01 39.21 -12.00
C HIS A 566 2.21 38.54 -11.30
N CYS A 567 2.06 37.30 -10.83
CA CYS A 567 3.12 36.59 -10.11
C CYS A 567 4.14 35.90 -11.02
N THR A 568 3.79 35.47 -12.24
CA THR A 568 4.67 34.64 -13.08
C THR A 568 5.21 35.35 -14.32
N ARG A 569 4.53 36.40 -14.82
CA ARG A 569 4.95 37.10 -16.04
C ARG A 569 6.04 38.15 -15.74
N SER A 570 7.19 38.02 -16.41
CA SER A 570 8.33 38.96 -16.26
C SER A 570 8.05 40.37 -16.76
N ASP A 571 7.23 40.50 -17.80
CA ASP A 571 6.99 41.79 -18.48
C ASP A 571 6.07 42.73 -17.69
N GLU A 572 5.27 42.19 -16.75
CA GLU A 572 4.28 42.96 -15.99
C GLU A 572 4.91 43.69 -14.79
N TRP A 573 5.96 43.11 -14.19
CA TRP A 573 6.73 43.63 -13.05
C TRP A 573 5.88 44.10 -11.84
N THR A 574 4.66 43.61 -11.65
CA THR A 574 3.85 43.94 -10.46
C THR A 574 4.23 43.09 -9.25
N LEU A 575 3.98 41.78 -9.30
CA LEU A 575 4.27 40.84 -8.21
C LEU A 575 5.44 39.89 -8.51
N ARG A 576 5.86 39.76 -9.78
CA ARG A 576 6.84 38.77 -10.22
C ARG A 576 8.15 38.77 -9.43
N GLY A 577 8.73 39.95 -9.18
CA GLY A 577 9.99 40.08 -8.46
C GLY A 577 9.86 39.67 -6.98
N LEU A 578 8.78 40.09 -6.31
CA LEU A 578 8.48 39.68 -4.94
C LEU A 578 8.22 38.18 -4.85
N PHE A 579 7.49 37.62 -5.81
CA PHE A 579 7.16 36.21 -5.86
C PHE A 579 8.39 35.32 -6.12
N GLU A 580 9.34 35.80 -6.94
CA GLU A 580 10.62 35.14 -7.16
C GLU A 580 11.46 35.04 -5.88
N ALA A 581 11.45 36.11 -5.09
CA ALA A 581 12.23 36.25 -3.86
C ALA A 581 11.71 35.37 -2.71
N LEU A 582 10.47 34.85 -2.80
CA LEU A 582 9.94 33.88 -1.84
C LEU A 582 10.70 32.56 -1.92
N GLU A 583 11.02 32.00 -0.76
CA GLU A 583 11.50 30.63 -0.66
C GLU A 583 10.43 29.63 -1.18
N PRO A 584 10.83 28.46 -1.72
CA PRO A 584 9.87 27.51 -2.27
C PRO A 584 8.73 27.12 -1.31
N CYS A 585 9.01 27.00 0.00
CA CYS A 585 8.03 26.67 1.03
C CYS A 585 7.09 27.85 1.38
N GLN A 586 7.47 29.09 1.04
CA GLN A 586 6.67 30.29 1.25
C GLN A 586 5.74 30.60 0.07
N ARG A 587 5.86 29.88 -1.05
CA ARG A 587 4.93 29.97 -2.19
C ARG A 587 3.68 29.13 -1.93
N PRO A 588 2.56 29.36 -2.66
CA PRO A 588 1.36 28.53 -2.53
C PRO A 588 1.66 27.02 -2.64
N GLN A 589 1.25 26.25 -1.62
CA GLN A 589 1.49 24.81 -1.53
C GLN A 589 0.22 23.99 -1.78
N ALA A 590 0.42 22.71 -2.11
CA ALA A 590 -0.63 21.71 -2.04
C ALA A 590 -1.08 21.47 -0.59
N TRP A 591 -2.21 20.81 -0.42
CA TRP A 591 -2.61 20.27 0.89
C TRP A 591 -1.61 19.21 1.36
N ASP A 592 -1.46 19.10 2.68
CA ASP A 592 -0.44 18.28 3.36
C ASP A 592 -1.03 17.22 4.30
N THR A 593 -2.36 17.10 4.31
CA THR A 593 -3.11 16.17 5.15
C THR A 593 -4.30 15.58 4.38
N GLN A 594 -4.86 14.47 4.88
CA GLN A 594 -6.02 13.87 4.24
C GLN A 594 -7.23 14.80 4.31
N LEU A 595 -7.85 15.07 3.17
CA LEU A 595 -8.99 15.99 3.08
C LEU A 595 -10.18 15.46 3.89
N SER A 596 -10.72 16.30 4.77
CA SER A 596 -11.86 15.99 5.63
C SER A 596 -13.01 16.97 5.45
N GLN A 597 -14.24 16.49 5.62
CA GLN A 597 -15.43 17.35 5.62
C GLN A 597 -15.64 17.98 7.01
N GLY A 598 -16.02 19.25 7.04
CA GLY A 598 -16.33 19.98 8.27
C GLY A 598 -15.52 21.28 8.37
N PRO A 599 -15.84 22.16 9.33
CA PRO A 599 -15.07 23.37 9.53
C PRO A 599 -13.76 22.99 10.23
N SER A 600 -12.65 23.39 9.64
CA SER A 600 -11.30 23.12 10.16
C SER A 600 -10.57 24.44 10.36
N PRO A 601 -9.90 24.64 11.52
CA PRO A 601 -9.09 25.83 11.74
C PRO A 601 -8.00 25.89 10.67
N LEU A 602 -7.71 27.11 10.24
CA LEU A 602 -6.66 27.40 9.27
C LEU A 602 -5.31 27.52 9.96
N GLY A 603 -4.22 27.33 9.20
CA GLY A 603 -2.88 27.65 9.69
C GLY A 603 -2.78 29.12 10.10
N SER A 604 -1.84 29.45 10.99
CA SER A 604 -1.79 30.79 11.57
C SER A 604 -1.25 31.84 10.60
N ASN A 605 -0.18 31.56 9.84
CA ASN A 605 0.51 32.58 9.06
C ASN A 605 0.14 32.53 7.57
N TRP A 606 -0.10 33.69 6.97
CA TRP A 606 -0.52 33.83 5.59
C TRP A 606 0.20 34.98 4.91
N LEU A 607 0.52 34.79 3.63
CA LEU A 607 0.91 35.83 2.69
C LEU A 607 -0.20 36.04 1.67
N GLY A 608 -0.32 37.24 1.13
CA GLY A 608 -1.33 37.50 0.11
C GLY A 608 -1.18 38.83 -0.59
N SER A 609 -2.12 39.06 -1.49
CA SER A 609 -2.22 40.30 -2.25
C SER A 609 -3.67 40.53 -2.68
N TYR A 610 -3.98 41.79 -2.96
CA TYR A 610 -5.25 42.24 -3.48
C TYR A 610 -5.02 43.28 -4.57
N ALA A 611 -5.96 43.40 -5.49
CA ALA A 611 -5.89 44.36 -6.58
C ALA A 611 -7.14 45.25 -6.63
N PHE A 612 -7.01 46.45 -7.19
CA PHE A 612 -8.11 47.39 -7.46
C PHE A 612 -7.84 48.23 -8.70
N LEU A 613 -8.88 48.91 -9.19
CA LEU A 613 -8.74 49.94 -10.20
C LEU A 613 -8.94 51.32 -9.54
N PRO A 614 -7.99 52.26 -9.74
CA PRO A 614 -7.97 53.54 -9.02
C PRO A 614 -9.01 54.54 -9.54
N SER A 615 -9.76 54.22 -10.61
CA SER A 615 -10.81 55.09 -11.12
C SER A 615 -12.13 54.37 -11.34
N SER A 616 -13.22 54.95 -10.84
CA SER A 616 -14.59 54.48 -11.10
C SER A 616 -14.91 54.43 -12.61
N LYS A 617 -14.27 55.28 -13.43
CA LYS A 617 -14.40 55.26 -14.89
C LYS A 617 -13.76 54.02 -15.52
N GLU A 618 -12.65 53.55 -14.96
CA GLU A 618 -11.96 52.33 -15.41
C GLU A 618 -12.77 51.10 -15.03
N ILE A 619 -13.39 51.08 -13.85
CA ILE A 619 -14.32 50.00 -13.43
C ILE A 619 -15.50 49.90 -14.41
N VAL A 620 -16.13 51.03 -14.78
CA VAL A 620 -17.21 51.02 -15.78
C VAL A 620 -16.69 50.58 -17.15
N ALA A 621 -15.50 51.02 -17.55
CA ALA A 621 -14.92 50.66 -18.84
C ALA A 621 -14.57 49.17 -18.93
N ILE A 622 -13.97 48.59 -17.89
CA ILE A 622 -13.60 47.18 -17.89
C ILE A 622 -14.81 46.26 -17.85
N ARG A 623 -15.87 46.63 -17.11
CA ARG A 623 -17.15 45.87 -17.09
C ARG A 623 -17.84 45.83 -18.45
N ASN A 624 -17.60 46.81 -19.30
CA ASN A 624 -18.12 46.88 -20.67
C ASN A 624 -17.09 46.48 -21.75
N ASN A 625 -15.89 46.05 -21.35
CA ASN A 625 -14.80 45.69 -22.24
C ASN A 625 -15.15 44.43 -23.07
N PRO A 626 -15.04 44.44 -24.40
CA PRO A 626 -15.26 43.24 -25.21
C PRO A 626 -14.08 42.25 -25.20
N GLY A 627 -13.02 42.52 -24.41
CA GLY A 627 -11.82 41.67 -24.32
C GLY A 627 -10.70 42.10 -25.29
N ASP A 628 -10.59 43.39 -25.58
CA ASP A 628 -9.58 43.93 -26.53
C ASP A 628 -8.65 44.98 -25.91
N ARG A 629 -8.91 45.37 -24.66
CA ARG A 629 -8.14 46.35 -23.90
C ARG A 629 -7.72 45.80 -22.54
N LEU A 630 -6.46 46.00 -22.16
CA LEU A 630 -5.97 45.78 -20.80
C LEU A 630 -6.03 47.07 -19.99
N PHE A 631 -6.34 46.94 -18.71
CA PHE A 631 -6.30 48.02 -17.72
C PHE A 631 -5.06 47.85 -16.83
N MET A 632 -4.61 48.92 -16.19
CA MET A 632 -3.46 48.84 -15.28
C MET A 632 -3.97 48.57 -13.87
N ASP A 633 -3.69 47.37 -13.35
CA ASP A 633 -4.16 46.96 -12.03
C ASP A 633 -3.28 47.58 -10.93
N SER A 634 -3.91 48.24 -9.96
CA SER A 634 -3.22 48.73 -8.77
C SER A 634 -3.10 47.61 -7.75
N ILE A 635 -1.87 47.30 -7.36
CA ILE A 635 -1.52 46.31 -6.34
C ILE A 635 -0.60 46.99 -5.33
N ASP A 636 -0.90 46.88 -4.04
CA ASP A 636 -0.01 47.44 -3.01
C ASP A 636 1.17 46.49 -2.76
N THR A 637 2.38 46.96 -3.05
CA THR A 637 3.62 46.20 -2.94
C THR A 637 4.68 46.92 -2.11
N ARG A 638 4.31 47.99 -1.38
CA ARG A 638 5.27 48.91 -0.74
C ARG A 638 6.27 48.21 0.18
N ASP A 639 5.78 47.30 1.02
CA ASP A 639 6.58 46.56 2.00
C ASP A 639 6.61 45.03 1.74
N GLY A 640 6.28 44.61 0.50
CA GLY A 640 6.21 43.21 0.10
C GLY A 640 4.78 42.68 -0.01
N PHE A 641 4.61 41.35 0.15
CA PHE A 641 3.28 40.74 0.22
C PHE A 641 2.60 41.07 1.55
N GLN A 642 1.27 41.24 1.52
CA GLN A 642 0.47 41.43 2.72
C GLN A 642 0.62 40.21 3.64
N THR A 643 0.83 40.45 4.93
CA THR A 643 0.85 39.40 5.95
C THR A 643 -0.50 39.31 6.67
N LEU A 644 -0.87 38.10 7.10
CA LEU A 644 -2.06 37.85 7.91
C LEU A 644 -1.80 36.70 8.89
N THR A 645 -2.03 36.95 10.16
CA THR A 645 -1.96 35.97 11.24
C THR A 645 -3.36 35.71 11.79
N LEU A 646 -3.79 34.44 11.82
CA LEU A 646 -5.09 34.00 12.30
C LEU A 646 -4.99 33.31 13.66
N ASP A 647 -5.88 33.65 14.59
CA ASP A 647 -6.04 33.03 15.90
C ASP A 647 -7.47 32.51 16.10
N PHE A 648 -7.57 31.22 16.47
CA PHE A 648 -8.80 30.48 16.73
C PHE A 648 -9.02 30.18 18.23
N SER A 649 -8.16 30.69 19.11
CA SER A 649 -8.28 30.59 20.58
C SER A 649 -9.41 31.51 21.10
N PRO A 650 -9.95 31.31 22.33
CA PRO A 650 -11.40 31.37 22.65
C PRO A 650 -12.15 32.62 22.15
N PRO A 651 -13.46 32.48 21.80
CA PRO A 651 -14.13 33.36 20.87
C PRO A 651 -14.13 34.82 21.32
N PRO A 652 -13.83 35.78 20.43
CA PRO A 652 -13.99 37.19 20.74
C PRO A 652 -15.43 37.46 21.22
N SER A 653 -15.58 38.30 22.23
CA SER A 653 -16.88 38.66 22.84
C SER A 653 -17.78 39.50 21.93
N THR A 654 -17.35 39.77 20.69
CA THR A 654 -17.93 40.77 19.80
C THR A 654 -18.46 40.10 18.53
N ALA A 655 -19.78 40.20 18.33
CA ALA A 655 -20.43 39.84 17.06
C ALA A 655 -19.98 40.80 15.95
N MET A 656 -19.98 40.34 14.69
CA MET A 656 -19.77 41.22 13.54
C MET A 656 -20.77 42.40 13.57
N PRO A 657 -20.35 43.63 13.21
CA PRO A 657 -21.28 44.75 13.11
C PRO A 657 -22.41 44.48 12.10
N ASP A 658 -23.62 44.99 12.38
CA ASP A 658 -24.82 44.73 11.57
C ASP A 658 -24.68 45.10 10.08
N VAL A 659 -23.85 46.09 9.73
CA VAL A 659 -23.59 46.42 8.32
C VAL A 659 -22.83 45.30 7.62
N PHE A 660 -21.86 44.70 8.30
CA PHE A 660 -21.09 43.60 7.75
C PHE A 660 -21.94 42.34 7.70
N GLU A 661 -22.73 42.05 8.73
CA GLU A 661 -23.59 40.85 8.72
C GLU A 661 -24.67 40.91 7.64
N ARG A 662 -25.19 42.10 7.31
CA ARG A 662 -26.11 42.30 6.17
C ARG A 662 -25.50 41.91 4.82
N HIS A 663 -24.19 42.13 4.64
CA HIS A 663 -23.51 41.88 3.38
C HIS A 663 -22.80 40.52 3.33
N LEU A 664 -22.10 40.16 4.39
CA LEU A 664 -21.34 38.91 4.49
C LEU A 664 -22.20 37.73 4.90
N GLN A 665 -23.35 37.90 5.56
CA GLN A 665 -24.18 36.79 6.04
C GLN A 665 -23.30 35.70 6.70
N SER A 666 -22.50 36.12 7.70
CA SER A 666 -21.42 35.32 8.26
C SER A 666 -21.92 34.31 9.29
N LEU A 667 -23.22 34.28 9.62
CA LEU A 667 -23.83 33.30 10.51
C LEU A 667 -24.58 32.22 9.71
N PRO A 668 -24.48 30.92 10.09
CA PRO A 668 -25.05 29.84 9.29
C PRO A 668 -26.58 29.87 9.25
N SER A 669 -27.13 29.69 8.04
CA SER A 669 -28.56 29.47 7.81
C SER A 669 -28.97 28.02 8.10
N PRO A 670 -30.19 27.73 8.60
CA PRO A 670 -30.67 26.36 8.89
C PRO A 670 -30.54 25.37 7.71
N THR A 671 -30.54 25.86 6.48
CA THR A 671 -30.44 25.05 5.25
C THR A 671 -29.04 24.46 5.03
N LEU A 672 -27.98 25.16 5.45
CA LEU A 672 -26.58 24.69 5.36
C LEU A 672 -26.37 23.44 6.23
N VAL A 673 -26.98 23.44 7.42
CA VAL A 673 -26.97 22.31 8.36
C VAL A 673 -27.66 21.08 7.76
N HIS A 674 -28.74 21.28 7.00
CA HIS A 674 -29.47 20.19 6.34
C HIS A 674 -28.70 19.60 5.14
N ALA A 675 -28.07 20.45 4.32
CA ALA A 675 -27.27 20.01 3.17
C ALA A 675 -26.03 19.19 3.56
N LEU A 676 -25.38 19.54 4.68
CA LEU A 676 -24.26 18.77 5.24
C LEU A 676 -24.70 17.37 5.74
N GLN A 677 -25.97 17.19 6.12
CA GLN A 677 -26.51 15.93 6.64
C GLN A 677 -27.01 14.97 5.54
N THR A 678 -27.42 15.47 4.37
CA THR A 678 -28.02 14.66 3.29
C THR A 678 -27.00 14.06 2.30
N HIS A 679 -25.74 14.49 2.33
CA HIS A 679 -24.68 14.08 1.40
C HIS A 679 -23.61 13.11 1.96
N LEU A 680 -23.91 12.38 3.04
CA LEU A 680 -23.05 11.29 3.52
C LEU A 680 -22.99 10.13 2.50
N PRO A 681 -21.80 9.61 2.14
CA PRO A 681 -21.68 8.54 1.16
C PRO A 681 -22.21 7.23 1.74
N THR A 682 -23.31 6.72 1.19
CA THR A 682 -23.53 5.27 1.18
C THR A 682 -22.62 4.68 0.12
N GLN A 683 -21.53 4.03 0.52
CA GLN A 683 -20.73 3.19 -0.38
C GLN A 683 -21.61 2.03 -0.87
N LYS A 684 -22.29 2.22 -2.01
CA LYS A 684 -22.78 1.12 -2.84
C LYS A 684 -21.85 1.00 -4.03
N VAL A 685 -21.02 -0.03 -4.00
CA VAL A 685 -20.26 -0.52 -5.15
C VAL A 685 -21.25 -0.92 -6.25
N THR A 686 -21.44 -0.08 -7.24
CA THR A 686 -22.16 -0.43 -8.46
C THR A 686 -21.22 -1.23 -9.37
N ARG A 687 -21.43 -2.55 -9.43
CA ARG A 687 -20.90 -3.39 -10.50
C ARG A 687 -21.44 -2.89 -11.85
N SER A 688 -20.61 -2.21 -12.63
CA SER A 688 -20.87 -2.00 -14.05
C SER A 688 -19.61 -2.35 -14.86
N GLY A 689 -19.78 -3.17 -15.89
CA GLY A 689 -18.78 -3.30 -16.96
C GLY A 689 -18.09 -4.65 -17.17
N VAL A 690 -18.79 -5.79 -17.16
CA VAL A 690 -18.32 -6.96 -17.93
C VAL A 690 -19.06 -6.97 -19.27
N ARG A 691 -18.48 -6.33 -20.30
CA ARG A 691 -18.88 -6.57 -21.68
C ARG A 691 -18.08 -7.77 -22.19
N ARG A 692 -18.78 -8.90 -22.38
CA ARG A 692 -18.31 -10.06 -23.14
C ARG A 692 -18.02 -9.62 -24.58
N VAL A 693 -16.79 -9.80 -25.03
CA VAL A 693 -16.42 -9.76 -26.44
C VAL A 693 -16.96 -11.05 -27.09
N GLN A 694 -17.83 -10.93 -28.07
CA GLN A 694 -18.17 -12.02 -29.00
C GLN A 694 -17.83 -11.56 -30.42
N GLY A 695 -17.03 -12.39 -31.12
CA GLY A 695 -16.60 -12.19 -32.50
C GLY A 695 -17.73 -12.35 -33.54
N PRO A 696 -17.43 -12.10 -34.82
CA PRO A 696 -18.43 -11.76 -35.83
C PRO A 696 -18.97 -13.00 -36.56
N GLY A 697 -20.25 -12.97 -36.94
CA GLY A 697 -20.79 -13.88 -37.94
C GLY A 697 -22.32 -13.91 -38.01
N GLY A 698 -22.84 -13.78 -39.24
CA GLY A 698 -24.05 -14.52 -39.64
C GLY A 698 -25.34 -13.73 -39.84
N ILE A 699 -25.62 -13.44 -41.11
CA ILE A 699 -26.91 -13.02 -41.68
C ILE A 699 -27.99 -14.11 -41.48
N THR A 700 -29.23 -13.77 -41.11
CA THR A 700 -30.51 -14.12 -41.81
C THR A 700 -31.81 -13.90 -41.00
N LYS A 701 -32.73 -13.13 -41.60
CA LYS A 701 -34.21 -13.22 -41.72
C LYS A 701 -35.14 -13.83 -40.62
N SER A 702 -36.11 -12.98 -40.20
CA SER A 702 -37.59 -13.19 -40.18
C SER A 702 -38.25 -14.35 -39.39
N SER A 703 -39.13 -14.04 -38.43
CA SER A 703 -40.62 -14.18 -38.56
C SER A 703 -41.41 -14.03 -37.23
N ARG A 704 -42.68 -13.63 -37.36
CA ARG A 704 -43.76 -13.44 -36.36
C ARG A 704 -44.18 -14.71 -35.60
N LYS A 705 -44.70 -14.55 -34.36
CA LYS A 705 -46.11 -14.87 -33.92
C LYS A 705 -46.26 -14.83 -32.38
N THR A 706 -47.09 -13.92 -31.85
CA THR A 706 -48.43 -14.09 -31.19
C THR A 706 -48.45 -14.50 -29.71
N SER A 707 -49.13 -13.68 -28.90
CA SER A 707 -49.49 -13.76 -27.46
C SER A 707 -50.48 -14.92 -27.14
N PRO A 708 -50.95 -15.22 -25.88
CA PRO A 708 -51.45 -14.27 -24.87
C PRO A 708 -51.25 -14.59 -23.35
N LYS A 709 -51.66 -13.57 -22.58
CA LYS A 709 -51.78 -13.34 -21.12
C LYS A 709 -52.25 -14.52 -20.25
N HIS A 710 -51.70 -14.58 -19.02
CA HIS A 710 -52.50 -14.82 -17.80
C HIS A 710 -51.93 -14.07 -16.59
N LYS A 711 -52.80 -13.27 -15.94
CA LYS A 711 -52.60 -12.64 -14.62
C LYS A 711 -52.74 -13.71 -13.52
N LYS A 712 -51.89 -13.68 -12.49
CA LYS A 712 -52.27 -13.98 -11.10
C LYS A 712 -51.43 -13.12 -10.14
N ASN A 713 -52.14 -12.39 -9.29
CA ASN A 713 -51.62 -11.64 -8.16
C ASN A 713 -51.11 -12.59 -7.08
N PHE A 714 -49.97 -12.29 -6.48
CA PHE A 714 -49.63 -12.69 -5.11
C PHE A 714 -48.83 -11.56 -4.44
N THR A 715 -49.42 -10.97 -3.42
CA THR A 715 -48.77 -10.18 -2.38
C THR A 715 -47.92 -11.10 -1.49
N PRO A 716 -46.81 -10.59 -0.93
CA PRO A 716 -46.34 -11.06 0.37
C PRO A 716 -46.17 -9.92 1.38
N SER A 717 -46.65 -10.20 2.60
CA SER A 717 -46.45 -9.49 3.86
C SER A 717 -44.96 -9.43 4.30
N PRO A 718 -44.61 -8.55 5.25
CA PRO A 718 -43.23 -8.19 5.54
C PRO A 718 -42.56 -9.22 6.48
N ALA A 719 -41.41 -9.74 6.06
CA ALA A 719 -40.52 -10.51 6.94
C ALA A 719 -39.40 -9.60 7.45
N SER A 720 -39.38 -9.43 8.77
CA SER A 720 -38.36 -8.77 9.57
C SER A 720 -36.97 -9.40 9.38
N THR A 721 -35.95 -8.57 9.16
CA THR A 721 -34.53 -8.95 9.23
C THR A 721 -33.82 -7.96 10.18
N PRO A 722 -32.96 -8.43 11.10
CA PRO A 722 -32.53 -7.64 12.25
C PRO A 722 -31.50 -6.58 11.88
N SER A 723 -31.77 -5.34 12.29
CA SER A 723 -30.82 -4.24 12.25
C SER A 723 -29.69 -4.50 13.26
N ARG A 724 -28.51 -4.88 12.77
CA ARG A 724 -27.28 -4.87 13.57
C ARG A 724 -26.89 -3.39 13.78
N LYS A 725 -27.30 -2.84 14.94
CA LYS A 725 -26.84 -1.52 15.40
C LYS A 725 -25.33 -1.57 15.60
N THR A 726 -24.59 -1.04 14.64
CA THR A 726 -23.21 -0.60 14.88
C THR A 726 -23.31 0.70 15.68
N ASN A 727 -22.88 0.66 16.95
CA ASN A 727 -22.70 1.86 17.77
C ASN A 727 -21.59 2.71 17.15
N LEU A 728 -21.95 3.59 16.21
CA LEU A 728 -21.14 4.74 15.84
C LEU A 728 -21.35 5.82 16.93
N PRO A 729 -20.28 6.46 17.42
CA PRO A 729 -20.43 7.56 18.37
C PRO A 729 -21.21 8.69 17.70
N THR A 730 -22.30 9.12 18.34
CA THR A 730 -23.04 10.32 17.96
C THR A 730 -22.12 11.53 18.01
N PRO A 731 -21.97 12.32 16.93
CA PRO A 731 -21.17 13.54 16.97
C PRO A 731 -21.81 14.52 17.96
N LYS A 732 -21.02 14.99 18.93
CA LYS A 732 -21.42 16.04 19.87
C LYS A 732 -21.76 17.31 19.07
N ARG A 733 -22.86 18.00 19.44
CA ARG A 733 -23.26 19.32 18.90
C ARG A 733 -22.11 20.34 19.06
N GLY A 734 -21.25 20.47 18.06
CA GLY A 734 -20.35 21.61 17.87
C GLY A 734 -21.07 22.72 17.13
N ARG A 735 -20.57 23.97 17.21
CA ARG A 735 -21.04 25.07 16.36
C ARG A 735 -20.76 24.72 14.88
N ASP A 736 -21.68 25.06 13.98
CA ASP A 736 -21.55 24.79 12.53
C ASP A 736 -20.54 25.72 11.80
N TYR A 737 -19.78 26.52 12.55
CA TYR A 737 -18.80 27.49 12.06
C TYR A 737 -17.71 27.74 13.11
N LEU A 738 -16.55 28.24 12.66
CA LEU A 738 -15.44 28.68 13.50
C LEU A 738 -15.29 30.19 13.41
N MET A 739 -15.05 30.85 14.53
CA MET A 739 -14.74 32.28 14.59
C MET A 739 -13.23 32.44 14.75
N PHE A 740 -12.67 33.52 14.22
CA PHE A 740 -11.28 33.87 14.40
C PHE A 740 -11.08 35.37 14.53
N THR A 741 -10.00 35.75 15.21
CA THR A 741 -9.41 37.08 15.11
C THR A 741 -8.09 36.98 14.36
N GLY A 742 -7.56 38.12 13.94
CA GLY A 742 -6.24 38.16 13.33
C GLY A 742 -5.67 39.56 13.26
N SER A 743 -4.42 39.62 12.86
CA SER A 743 -3.67 40.84 12.61
C SER A 743 -2.72 40.64 11.44
N GLY A 744 -2.26 41.73 10.86
CA GLY A 744 -1.34 41.66 9.73
C GLY A 744 -0.79 43.02 9.36
N THR A 745 -0.05 43.07 8.26
CA THR A 745 0.52 44.30 7.74
C THR A 745 0.35 44.34 6.22
N ASP A 746 -0.16 45.46 5.72
CA ASP A 746 -0.05 45.86 4.32
C ASP A 746 0.69 47.22 4.23
N ALA A 747 0.06 48.29 3.72
CA ALA A 747 0.57 49.65 3.86
C ALA A 747 0.69 50.09 5.32
N GLU A 748 -0.15 49.55 6.21
CA GLU A 748 -0.13 49.82 7.63
C GLU A 748 -0.60 48.59 8.44
N PRO A 749 -0.31 48.51 9.76
CA PRO A 749 -0.80 47.41 10.59
C PRO A 749 -2.32 47.37 10.66
N PHE A 750 -2.92 46.20 10.47
CA PHE A 750 -4.37 46.01 10.52
C PHE A 750 -4.77 44.88 11.46
N HIS A 751 -6.05 44.91 11.85
CA HIS A 751 -6.73 43.87 12.59
C HIS A 751 -7.87 43.28 11.78
N CYS A 752 -8.25 42.04 12.10
CA CYS A 752 -9.41 41.42 11.48
C CYS A 752 -10.19 40.50 12.42
N THR A 753 -11.46 40.32 12.10
CA THR A 753 -12.35 39.32 12.72
C THR A 753 -13.17 38.64 11.63
N GLY A 754 -13.48 37.36 11.79
CA GLY A 754 -14.15 36.61 10.74
C GLY A 754 -14.65 35.24 11.16
N ASN A 755 -15.33 34.59 10.20
CA ASN A 755 -15.95 33.29 10.36
C ASN A 755 -15.55 32.34 9.23
N ILE A 756 -15.53 31.04 9.54
CA ILE A 756 -15.28 29.95 8.62
C ILE A 756 -16.42 28.93 8.68
N HIS A 757 -16.93 28.55 7.51
CA HIS A 757 -18.00 27.57 7.33
C HIS A 757 -17.57 26.43 6.44
N ALA A 758 -17.94 25.21 6.79
CA ALA A 758 -17.82 24.09 5.87
C ALA A 758 -18.80 24.25 4.70
N LEU A 759 -18.32 24.00 3.48
CA LEU A 759 -19.13 23.91 2.28
C LEU A 759 -19.33 22.44 1.88
N PRO A 760 -20.44 22.08 1.22
CA PRO A 760 -20.63 20.73 0.68
C PRO A 760 -19.52 20.32 -0.29
N LEU A 761 -19.42 19.00 -0.53
CA LEU A 761 -18.46 18.44 -1.48
C LEU A 761 -18.70 19.03 -2.87
N GLN A 762 -17.64 19.54 -3.51
CA GLN A 762 -17.71 19.99 -4.90
C GLN A 762 -17.25 18.85 -5.80
N PHE A 763 -18.18 18.26 -6.55
CA PHE A 763 -17.91 17.15 -7.48
C PHE A 763 -17.21 15.94 -6.84
N GLY A 764 -17.53 15.67 -5.57
CA GLY A 764 -17.00 14.55 -4.79
C GLY A 764 -15.75 14.86 -3.96
N ILE A 765 -15.16 16.05 -4.10
CA ILE A 765 -13.99 16.48 -3.32
C ILE A 765 -14.45 17.17 -2.03
N PRO A 766 -14.05 16.68 -0.83
CA PRO A 766 -14.41 17.29 0.45
C PRO A 766 -13.45 18.43 0.85
N GLY A 767 -13.78 19.14 1.94
CA GLY A 767 -12.86 20.08 2.60
C GLY A 767 -12.94 21.54 2.14
N TRP A 768 -13.91 21.88 1.30
CA TRP A 768 -14.18 23.27 0.89
C TRP A 768 -14.70 24.07 2.08
N GLN A 769 -14.21 25.30 2.26
CA GLN A 769 -14.73 26.20 3.30
C GLN A 769 -15.00 27.60 2.73
N ARG A 770 -16.00 28.29 3.28
CA ARG A 770 -16.23 29.72 3.07
C ARG A 770 -15.59 30.49 4.20
N ILE A 771 -14.90 31.57 3.88
CA ILE A 771 -14.32 32.50 4.85
C ILE A 771 -14.87 33.91 4.62
N THR A 772 -15.29 34.55 5.71
CA THR A 772 -15.72 35.96 5.71
C THR A 772 -14.87 36.72 6.72
N LEU A 773 -14.37 37.89 6.34
CA LEU A 773 -13.42 38.66 7.13
C LEU A 773 -13.77 40.15 7.07
N MET A 774 -13.80 40.80 8.23
CA MET A 774 -13.74 42.25 8.36
C MET A 774 -12.33 42.65 8.73
N LYS A 775 -11.71 43.49 7.90
CA LYS A 775 -10.41 44.11 8.13
C LYS A 775 -10.61 45.56 8.54
N TYR A 776 -9.89 46.02 9.55
CA TYR A 776 -9.95 47.39 10.06
C TYR A 776 -8.59 47.83 10.60
N PHE A 777 -8.33 49.14 10.52
CA PHE A 777 -7.10 49.76 11.00
C PHE A 777 -7.32 50.43 12.37
N ASP A 778 -6.23 50.64 13.11
CA ASP A 778 -6.30 51.41 14.35
C ASP A 778 -6.68 52.87 14.06
N PRO A 779 -7.55 53.50 14.88
CA PRO A 779 -7.87 54.90 14.71
C PRO A 779 -6.59 55.74 14.87
N PRO A 780 -6.39 56.77 14.01
CA PRO A 780 -5.19 57.61 14.09
C PRO A 780 -5.08 58.21 15.49
N ALA A 781 -3.89 58.09 16.11
CA ALA A 781 -3.64 58.60 17.45
C ALA A 781 -4.08 60.07 17.54
N ALA A 782 -5.04 60.36 18.42
CA ALA A 782 -5.54 61.72 18.61
C ALA A 782 -4.37 62.66 18.94
N SER A 783 -4.06 63.56 18.02
CA SER A 783 -3.12 64.66 18.25
C SER A 783 -3.56 65.46 19.48
N PRO A 784 -2.67 65.85 20.40
CA PRO A 784 -3.06 66.55 21.62
C PRO A 784 -3.43 67.99 21.29
N SER A 785 -4.68 68.24 20.88
CA SER A 785 -5.21 69.59 20.74
C SER A 785 -5.89 70.03 22.03
N SER A 786 -5.28 71.04 22.63
CA SER A 786 -5.73 71.82 23.78
C SER A 786 -7.17 72.35 23.67
N SER A 787 -8.03 71.97 24.61
CA SER A 787 -8.92 72.88 25.35
C SER A 787 -9.91 72.10 26.22
N ALA A 788 -9.77 72.20 27.54
CA ALA A 788 -10.85 71.92 28.49
C ALA A 788 -11.94 73.02 28.36
N PRO A 789 -13.22 72.73 28.69
CA PRO A 789 -13.68 72.96 30.07
C PRO A 789 -14.70 71.88 30.55
N SER A 790 -14.50 71.30 31.73
CA SER A 790 -15.07 71.68 33.04
C SER A 790 -16.35 70.94 33.45
N SER A 791 -16.18 70.11 34.49
CA SER A 791 -17.10 69.83 35.62
C SER A 791 -17.64 68.40 35.73
N PRO A 792 -17.70 67.85 36.96
CA PRO A 792 -17.64 66.42 37.22
C PRO A 792 -18.99 65.83 37.63
N ASN A 793 -19.26 64.58 37.29
CA ASN A 793 -20.33 63.81 37.94
C ASN A 793 -19.71 62.66 38.76
N PRO A 794 -19.98 62.58 40.09
CA PRO A 794 -19.21 61.75 41.00
C PRO A 794 -19.90 60.40 41.21
N PHE A 795 -19.38 59.36 40.59
CA PHE A 795 -19.48 57.99 41.11
C PHE A 795 -18.16 57.28 40.82
N ALA A 796 -17.13 57.65 41.58
CA ALA A 796 -15.91 56.87 41.69
C ALA A 796 -16.09 55.85 42.82
N GLY A 797 -15.86 54.59 42.51
CA GLY A 797 -15.84 53.52 43.51
C GLY A 797 -15.47 52.17 42.93
N ALA A 798 -14.18 51.99 42.61
CA ALA A 798 -13.35 50.85 43.03
C ALA A 798 -12.34 50.37 41.97
N SER A 799 -11.06 50.52 42.35
CA SER A 799 -9.85 49.73 42.06
C SER A 799 -9.51 49.34 40.61
N ALA A 800 -8.43 49.97 40.14
CA ALA A 800 -7.42 49.32 39.34
C ALA A 800 -6.77 48.18 40.13
N ASP A 801 -6.71 47.00 39.51
CA ASP A 801 -5.61 46.02 39.55
C ASP A 801 -6.17 44.68 39.02
N ASP A 802 -6.10 44.46 37.70
CA ASP A 802 -5.71 43.14 37.19
C ASP A 802 -5.25 43.24 35.72
N LEU A 803 -4.19 42.50 35.43
CA LEU A 803 -3.54 42.40 34.13
C LEU A 803 -4.37 41.50 33.19
N GLY A 804 -4.46 41.88 31.91
CA GLY A 804 -4.78 40.96 30.82
C GLY A 804 -6.26 40.90 30.41
N ALA A 805 -6.79 41.96 29.82
CA ALA A 805 -8.12 41.97 29.19
C ALA A 805 -8.00 42.19 27.66
N GLY A 806 -8.70 41.34 26.92
CA GLY A 806 -8.60 41.17 25.48
C GLY A 806 -8.95 42.40 24.64
N VAL A 807 -8.26 42.49 23.51
CA VAL A 807 -8.44 43.49 22.48
C VAL A 807 -9.73 43.18 21.71
N GLY A 808 -10.85 43.71 22.20
CA GLY A 808 -12.16 43.66 21.56
C GLY A 808 -12.50 44.99 20.91
N TRP A 809 -13.13 44.95 19.74
CA TRP A 809 -13.57 46.11 18.97
C TRP A 809 -14.49 47.02 19.81
N HIS A 810 -14.11 48.28 20.01
CA HIS A 810 -14.86 49.27 20.80
C HIS A 810 -15.82 50.10 19.93
N GLY A 811 -16.80 49.46 19.29
CA GLY A 811 -18.08 50.10 18.95
C GLY A 811 -18.07 51.44 18.19
N ALA A 812 -17.04 51.76 17.41
CA ALA A 812 -17.02 52.99 16.60
C ALA A 812 -17.78 52.79 15.29
N GLU A 813 -18.42 53.85 14.79
CA GLU A 813 -19.15 53.85 13.50
C GLU A 813 -18.27 53.31 12.36
N VAL A 814 -18.91 52.65 11.38
CA VAL A 814 -18.22 52.11 10.19
C VAL A 814 -17.64 53.29 9.40
N ASP A 815 -16.33 53.46 9.46
CA ASP A 815 -15.58 54.53 8.81
C ASP A 815 -14.87 54.03 7.52
N ASP A 816 -14.27 54.95 6.76
CA ASP A 816 -13.54 54.70 5.50
C ASP A 816 -12.33 53.73 5.65
N GLY A 817 -11.96 53.35 6.88
CA GLY A 817 -10.89 52.40 7.19
C GLY A 817 -11.31 50.93 7.37
N CYS A 818 -12.57 50.57 7.07
CA CYS A 818 -13.09 49.20 7.24
C CYS A 818 -13.39 48.50 5.90
N TRP A 819 -12.98 47.24 5.77
CA TRP A 819 -13.04 46.47 4.52
C TRP A 819 -13.65 45.09 4.72
N ALA A 820 -14.58 44.69 3.83
CA ALA A 820 -15.21 43.39 3.82
C ALA A 820 -14.50 42.45 2.84
N TYR A 821 -14.28 41.20 3.25
CA TYR A 821 -13.68 40.14 2.43
C TYR A 821 -14.58 38.90 2.49
N GLU A 822 -14.83 38.31 1.33
CA GLU A 822 -15.50 37.02 1.21
C GLU A 822 -14.71 36.13 0.24
N GLY A 823 -14.39 34.92 0.69
CA GLY A 823 -13.59 33.98 -0.08
C GLY A 823 -13.97 32.53 0.14
N VAL A 824 -13.38 31.71 -0.71
CA VAL A 824 -13.40 30.26 -0.61
C VAL A 824 -12.00 29.79 -0.22
N VAL A 825 -11.92 29.07 0.89
CA VAL A 825 -10.75 28.30 1.27
C VAL A 825 -10.76 27.01 0.46
N LEU A 826 -9.71 26.80 -0.33
CA LEU A 826 -9.54 25.55 -1.07
C LEU A 826 -9.28 24.38 -0.10
N PRO A 827 -9.72 23.16 -0.44
CA PRO A 827 -9.48 21.97 0.38
C PRO A 827 -8.02 21.82 0.83
N GLY A 828 -7.86 21.50 2.12
CA GLY A 828 -6.57 21.45 2.81
C GLY A 828 -6.13 22.76 3.45
N GLY A 829 -6.87 23.87 3.25
CA GLY A 829 -6.68 25.08 4.03
C GLY A 829 -5.41 25.87 3.69
N LYS A 830 -4.90 25.74 2.46
CA LYS A 830 -3.63 26.34 2.03
C LYS A 830 -3.76 27.58 1.18
N VAL A 831 -4.89 27.78 0.52
CA VAL A 831 -5.14 28.93 -0.37
C VAL A 831 -6.57 29.44 -0.16
N VAL A 832 -6.73 30.76 -0.14
CA VAL A 832 -8.00 31.47 -0.13
C VAL A 832 -8.08 32.38 -1.35
N LEU A 833 -9.21 32.32 -2.06
CA LEU A 833 -9.51 33.18 -3.20
C LEU A 833 -10.86 33.84 -3.00
N GLY A 834 -10.96 35.11 -3.35
CA GLY A 834 -12.21 35.82 -3.13
C GLY A 834 -12.22 37.25 -3.63
N ARG A 835 -13.17 38.01 -3.09
CA ARG A 835 -13.35 39.44 -3.35
C ARG A 835 -13.31 40.23 -2.06
N TRP A 836 -12.78 41.44 -2.15
CA TRP A 836 -12.88 42.44 -1.10
C TRP A 836 -13.65 43.66 -1.61
N TRP A 837 -14.31 44.37 -0.71
CA TRP A 837 -15.06 45.59 -1.03
C TRP A 837 -15.26 46.49 0.19
N SER A 838 -15.59 47.76 -0.04
CA SER A 838 -16.06 48.65 1.02
C SER A 838 -17.48 48.25 1.45
N PRO A 839 -17.76 48.06 2.76
CA PRO A 839 -19.10 47.76 3.24
C PRO A 839 -20.11 48.91 2.97
N LEU A 840 -19.63 50.11 2.65
CA LEU A 840 -20.45 51.26 2.26
C LEU A 840 -20.80 51.26 0.76
N ASP A 841 -20.15 50.40 -0.03
CA ASP A 841 -20.37 50.21 -1.47
C ASP A 841 -20.36 48.71 -1.84
N PRO A 842 -21.41 47.96 -1.43
CA PRO A 842 -21.44 46.49 -1.59
C PRO A 842 -21.55 46.02 -3.05
N THR A 843 -21.95 46.89 -3.97
CA THR A 843 -22.01 46.61 -5.42
C THR A 843 -20.65 46.82 -6.10
N GLY A 844 -19.69 47.44 -5.40
CA GLY A 844 -18.38 47.80 -5.93
C GLY A 844 -18.51 48.72 -7.14
N GLU A 845 -19.43 49.68 -7.11
CA GLU A 845 -19.62 50.65 -8.20
C GLU A 845 -18.55 51.75 -8.19
N ARG A 846 -17.84 51.91 -7.06
CA ARG A 846 -16.70 52.83 -6.87
C ARG A 846 -15.37 52.06 -6.83
N GLU A 847 -14.28 52.80 -6.64
CA GLU A 847 -12.86 52.38 -6.67
C GLU A 847 -12.43 51.31 -5.63
N TRP A 848 -13.39 50.83 -4.84
CA TRP A 848 -13.16 50.21 -3.54
C TRP A 848 -13.57 48.74 -3.50
N ALA A 849 -13.27 47.99 -4.57
CA ALA A 849 -13.50 46.55 -4.66
C ALA A 849 -12.54 45.86 -5.63
N GLY A 850 -12.27 44.58 -5.41
CA GLY A 850 -11.45 43.78 -6.32
C GLY A 850 -11.17 42.36 -5.84
N PRO A 851 -10.33 41.61 -6.58
CA PRO A 851 -9.94 40.26 -6.21
C PRO A 851 -8.88 40.25 -5.11
N PHE A 852 -8.82 39.17 -4.34
CA PHE A 852 -7.70 38.88 -3.44
C PHE A 852 -7.29 37.40 -3.50
N ILE A 853 -6.04 37.15 -3.12
CA ILE A 853 -5.48 35.82 -2.87
C ILE A 853 -4.71 35.85 -1.54
N PHE A 854 -4.90 34.83 -0.71
CA PHE A 854 -4.02 34.52 0.42
C PHE A 854 -3.58 33.06 0.33
N TRP A 855 -2.36 32.76 0.77
CA TRP A 855 -1.88 31.39 0.96
C TRP A 855 -1.13 31.24 2.27
N ASN A 856 -1.28 30.06 2.88
CA ASN A 856 -0.68 29.75 4.16
C ASN A 856 0.82 29.50 4.00
N VAL A 857 1.61 30.02 4.94
CA VAL A 857 3.07 29.81 5.01
C VAL A 857 3.43 29.09 6.32
N PRO A 858 4.43 28.19 6.31
CA PRO A 858 4.89 27.49 7.51
C PRO A 858 5.51 28.44 8.54
N VAL A 859 5.51 28.05 9.81
CA VAL A 859 6.14 28.81 10.91
C VAL A 859 7.65 28.58 10.87
N GLU A 860 8.46 29.65 10.99
CA GLU A 860 9.93 29.51 11.08
C GLU A 860 10.33 28.51 12.18
N GLY A 861 11.00 27.41 11.81
CA GLY A 861 11.44 26.35 12.72
C GLY A 861 10.73 24.99 12.57
N GLU A 862 9.67 24.90 11.77
CA GLU A 862 9.08 23.63 11.34
C GLU A 862 9.69 23.17 10.00
N GLU A 863 10.99 22.86 9.98
CA GLU A 863 11.56 22.05 8.90
C GLU A 863 11.34 20.56 9.23
N GLY A 864 10.49 19.90 8.43
CA GLY A 864 10.22 18.46 8.47
C GLY A 864 10.78 17.74 7.26
#